data_AF-A0A845WWA9-F1
#
_entry.id   AF-A0A845WWA9-F1
#
_cell.length_a   1.000
_cell.length_b   1.000
_cell.length_c   1.000
_cell.angle_alpha   90.00
_cell.angle_beta   90.00
_cell.angle_gamma   90.00
#
_symmetry.space_group_name_H-M   'P 1'
#
loop_
_entity.id
_entity.type
_entity.pdbx_description
1 polymer ?
#
loop_
_entity_poly.entity_id
_entity_poly.type
_entity_poly.pdbx_seq_one_letter_code
_entity_poly.pdbx_strand_id
1 'polypeptide(L)'
;DDQADDQADDQADDQADDQADDQADDQADDQADDQADDQADDQADDPLTFLEVPVTGLPRGEYLPLFPYGGVSGTLAHYQQMEEQILNPQRRKKIKIIAETDTTQLSGQPQGILGGIGTFSPQAFSALSRSATPEAQAMTAAPTTETITGTTSLGLLATYSSDYQTLNSLLLAKDTDNEDVSLQDLERGSSLRSAFQSSQMFLVITDPTSLKTFDTNESPPVIKEHFQNNQLTIQGWTFDLNPDNWRQGTGDTDTVLLFKFLDKPLIDILKDTALWEQPEVFVGTATDADERVKEIKAVRDRLVTFFENAIATANDPNAAEKDRDNAAPLARVGSSTFWSGMIALNVKLPAGTGLPQDLKALECGIQDQDNFYAQYVGSNGTPILPQNGELVAEQSSLFGLLDYQDNSVPETGPLGYAFQVANLRVQFQNSQITAFSSEVNLTLDKLFDEATQLLNSRSGRNIVILQGFTEEHDGVITYSFSFSGENYFALPDSHILNNVDIVKATFSTDPPGNDTTLTIGRFTLWGRLNFRDLETFDGLSFGSDTSLSDDVLTASNLVNRSARALEDDYQVGIDTLNQASAELQQKLDELANNEQFLQFSKLTIVMNCKHTNGTQDITFSVDASQIAFDLAQSKARPHSLYSKFPLKLTNFVYLDPAQPDSKPKGYLTVKTPLGTGSMPDSGFGFNFEFNLGSLGALSGSAQFVVNLLIIWEPNQDGSQEKATTFVGLRLPGIGGDVLGFPLQSVLKLSFKTVELLVDSTSTSGTAYLLKIKKVALKFFVLSFPPSGQTEIVIFGNPDATDSNDAVGWYAAYAKG
;
A
#
# COMPACT_ATOMS: atom_id res chain seq x y z
N ASP A 1 -39.92 31.29 18.40
CA ASP A 1 -39.67 32.69 18.03
C ASP A 1 -38.38 33.19 18.67
N ASP A 2 -38.16 33.05 19.97
CA ASP A 2 -36.88 33.45 20.63
C ASP A 2 -35.66 32.51 20.38
N GLN A 3 -35.69 31.62 19.39
CA GLN A 3 -34.53 30.80 18.99
C GLN A 3 -34.15 31.00 17.52
N ALA A 4 -34.95 31.75 16.77
CA ALA A 4 -34.66 32.10 15.38
C ALA A 4 -33.94 33.45 15.28
N ASP A 5 -34.13 34.34 16.25
CA ASP A 5 -33.45 35.64 16.30
C ASP A 5 -31.98 35.50 16.75
N ASP A 6 -31.68 34.63 17.72
CA ASP A 6 -30.29 34.40 18.19
C ASP A 6 -29.40 33.77 17.10
N GLN A 7 -29.96 32.95 16.19
CA GLN A 7 -29.18 32.37 15.08
C GLN A 7 -29.01 33.33 13.88
N ALA A 8 -29.82 34.38 13.81
CA ALA A 8 -29.72 35.39 12.76
C ALA A 8 -28.71 36.49 13.11
N ASP A 9 -28.57 36.82 14.40
CA ASP A 9 -27.57 37.78 14.87
C ASP A 9 -26.15 37.18 14.81
N ASP A 10 -25.96 35.92 15.21
CA ASP A 10 -24.64 35.25 15.13
C ASP A 10 -24.13 35.10 13.67
N GLN A 11 -25.04 34.89 12.70
CA GLN A 11 -24.65 34.80 11.27
C GLN A 11 -24.42 36.17 10.62
N ALA A 12 -24.94 37.25 11.20
CA ALA A 12 -24.76 38.60 10.68
C ALA A 12 -23.45 39.24 11.18
N ASP A 13 -23.01 38.91 12.40
CA ASP A 13 -21.74 39.38 12.95
C ASP A 13 -20.54 38.66 12.29
N ASP A 14 -20.61 37.34 12.08
CA ASP A 14 -19.53 36.58 11.42
C ASP A 14 -19.32 37.01 9.95
N GLN A 15 -20.40 37.38 9.23
CA GLN A 15 -20.28 37.88 7.85
C GLN A 15 -19.82 39.34 7.75
N ALA A 16 -19.96 40.12 8.82
CA ALA A 16 -19.54 41.51 8.86
C ALA A 16 -18.05 41.65 9.23
N ASP A 17 -17.52 40.76 10.07
CA ASP A 17 -16.10 40.73 10.42
C ASP A 17 -15.24 40.18 9.25
N ASP A 18 -15.68 39.11 8.57
CA ASP A 18 -14.95 38.55 7.42
C ASP A 18 -14.88 39.53 6.22
N GLN A 19 -15.93 40.34 6.00
CA GLN A 19 -15.92 41.35 4.93
C GLN A 19 -15.14 42.63 5.29
N ALA A 20 -14.91 42.88 6.57
CA ALA A 20 -14.16 44.05 7.03
C ALA A 20 -12.65 43.79 7.03
N ASP A 21 -12.21 42.56 7.33
CA ASP A 21 -10.80 42.15 7.28
C ASP A 21 -10.32 41.99 5.82
N ASP A 22 -11.12 41.37 4.94
CA ASP A 22 -10.76 41.21 3.52
C ASP A 22 -10.66 42.56 2.77
N GLN A 23 -11.47 43.56 3.13
CA GLN A 23 -11.38 44.90 2.52
C GLN A 23 -10.28 45.78 3.11
N ALA A 24 -9.79 45.48 4.30
CA ALA A 24 -8.71 46.23 4.96
C ALA A 24 -7.33 45.75 4.51
N ASP A 25 -7.15 44.44 4.27
CA ASP A 25 -5.89 43.87 3.76
C ASP A 25 -5.70 44.19 2.27
N ASP A 26 -6.74 44.08 1.43
CA ASP A 26 -6.66 44.42 0.00
C ASP A 26 -6.37 45.91 -0.25
N GLN A 27 -6.80 46.83 0.64
CA GLN A 27 -6.50 48.27 0.52
C GLN A 27 -5.14 48.67 1.12
N ALA A 28 -4.57 47.85 2.01
CA ALA A 28 -3.26 48.10 2.62
C ALA A 28 -2.11 47.61 1.74
N ASP A 29 -2.27 46.48 1.04
CA ASP A 29 -1.26 45.95 0.13
C ASP A 29 -1.19 46.76 -1.19
N ASP A 30 -2.33 47.14 -1.77
CA ASP A 30 -2.37 47.94 -3.01
C ASP A 30 -1.78 49.37 -2.83
N GLN A 31 -1.82 49.94 -1.61
CA GLN A 31 -1.22 51.27 -1.34
C GLN A 31 0.24 51.21 -0.88
N ALA A 32 0.73 50.04 -0.45
CA ALA A 32 2.12 49.85 -0.05
C ALA A 32 3.03 49.56 -1.25
N ASP A 33 2.55 48.81 -2.26
CA ASP A 33 3.31 48.51 -3.47
C ASP A 33 3.41 49.72 -4.43
N ASP A 34 2.34 50.50 -4.59
CA ASP A 34 2.33 51.68 -5.47
C ASP A 34 3.22 52.85 -4.98
N GLN A 35 3.59 52.90 -3.69
CA GLN A 35 4.48 53.94 -3.13
C GLN A 35 5.93 53.52 -2.97
N ALA A 36 6.26 52.22 -3.11
CA ALA A 36 7.62 51.72 -3.06
C ALA A 36 8.32 51.74 -4.42
N ASP A 37 7.57 51.62 -5.53
CA ASP A 37 8.12 51.62 -6.89
C ASP A 37 8.40 53.03 -7.45
N ASP A 38 7.71 54.08 -6.97
CA ASP A 38 7.82 55.44 -7.51
C ASP A 38 9.01 56.28 -6.96
N GLN A 39 9.85 55.72 -6.07
CA GLN A 39 11.00 56.45 -5.47
C GLN A 39 12.39 55.79 -5.61
N ALA A 40 12.52 54.72 -6.41
CA ALA A 40 13.82 54.12 -6.71
C ALA A 40 14.30 54.35 -8.16
N ASP A 41 13.55 55.09 -8.98
CA ASP A 41 13.82 55.22 -10.43
C ASP A 41 14.59 56.49 -10.85
N ASP A 42 15.26 57.16 -9.90
CA ASP A 42 16.04 58.37 -10.20
C ASP A 42 17.43 58.32 -9.54
N GLN A 43 18.32 57.42 -10.04
CA GLN A 43 19.72 57.71 -10.41
C GLN A 43 20.58 56.45 -10.57
N ALA A 44 21.05 56.24 -11.80
CA ALA A 44 22.23 55.49 -12.22
C ALA A 44 22.19 53.95 -12.14
N ASP A 45 21.89 53.29 -13.27
CA ASP A 45 22.95 52.69 -14.09
C ASP A 45 22.46 52.34 -15.51
N ASP A 46 23.40 52.45 -16.45
CA ASP A 46 23.32 52.50 -17.92
C ASP A 46 22.39 51.44 -18.58
N PRO A 47 21.46 51.81 -19.48
CA PRO A 47 20.73 50.83 -20.28
C PRO A 47 21.69 50.17 -21.28
N LEU A 48 21.71 48.83 -21.30
CA LEU A 48 22.32 48.02 -22.34
C LEU A 48 22.01 48.59 -23.74
N THR A 49 22.96 49.33 -24.32
CA THR A 49 22.93 49.68 -25.74
C THR A 49 23.04 48.40 -26.54
N PHE A 50 21.90 47.86 -26.99
CA PHE A 50 21.88 46.82 -28.00
C PHE A 50 22.48 47.38 -29.29
N LEU A 51 23.59 46.79 -29.72
CA LEU A 51 24.27 47.17 -30.95
C LEU A 51 23.51 46.54 -32.13
N GLU A 52 22.68 47.35 -32.81
CA GLU A 52 22.08 46.93 -34.08
C GLU A 52 23.18 46.69 -35.12
N VAL A 53 23.29 45.46 -35.62
CA VAL A 53 24.06 45.19 -36.84
C VAL A 53 23.14 45.46 -38.03
N PRO A 54 23.43 46.44 -38.91
CA PRO A 54 22.60 46.70 -40.08
C PRO A 54 22.77 45.55 -41.06
N VAL A 55 21.81 44.63 -41.11
CA VAL A 55 21.74 43.63 -42.19
C VAL A 55 21.00 44.28 -43.37
N THR A 56 21.74 44.57 -44.43
CA THR A 56 21.20 45.04 -45.71
C THR A 56 20.12 44.08 -46.20
N GLY A 57 18.87 44.53 -46.35
CA GLY A 57 17.82 43.79 -47.08
C GLY A 57 16.43 43.69 -46.43
N LEU A 58 16.19 44.23 -45.23
CA LEU A 58 14.84 44.25 -44.64
C LEU A 58 14.10 45.57 -44.94
N PRO A 59 12.81 45.53 -45.37
CA PRO A 59 11.97 46.72 -45.45
C PRO A 59 11.77 47.37 -44.07
N ARG A 60 11.67 48.71 -44.02
CA ARG A 60 11.36 49.43 -42.78
C ARG A 60 10.01 48.97 -42.21
N GLY A 61 10.00 48.47 -40.98
CA GLY A 61 8.79 48.19 -40.20
C GLY A 61 8.46 46.72 -39.90
N GLU A 62 9.28 45.74 -40.30
CA GLU A 62 9.16 44.36 -39.80
C GLU A 62 10.13 44.13 -38.61
N TYR A 63 9.59 43.70 -37.47
CA TYR A 63 10.37 43.32 -36.28
C TYR A 63 10.42 41.79 -36.16
N LEU A 64 11.61 41.23 -35.95
CA LEU A 64 11.84 39.82 -35.64
C LEU A 64 12.54 39.75 -34.27
N PRO A 65 12.18 38.79 -33.39
CA PRO A 65 12.91 38.61 -32.14
C PRO A 65 14.36 38.20 -32.42
N LEU A 66 15.29 38.87 -31.74
CA LEU A 66 16.73 38.59 -31.76
C LEU A 66 17.10 37.68 -30.59
N PHE A 67 18.09 36.81 -30.80
CA PHE A 67 18.75 36.04 -29.74
C PHE A 67 19.60 37.01 -28.90
N PRO A 68 19.45 37.08 -27.56
CA PRO A 68 20.19 38.06 -26.77
C PRO A 68 21.63 37.57 -26.53
N TYR A 69 22.63 38.29 -27.06
CA TYR A 69 24.06 38.03 -26.78
C TYR A 69 24.55 38.78 -25.53
N GLY A 70 23.82 38.69 -24.42
CA GLY A 70 24.27 39.25 -23.15
C GLY A 70 25.56 38.55 -22.69
N GLY A 71 26.66 39.30 -22.51
CA GLY A 71 27.87 38.84 -21.81
C GLY A 71 28.98 38.18 -22.63
N VAL A 72 29.00 38.30 -23.95
CA VAL A 72 29.99 37.59 -24.79
C VAL A 72 31.28 38.38 -25.01
N SER A 73 32.43 37.84 -24.59
CA SER A 73 33.77 38.32 -25.01
C SER A 73 34.46 37.29 -25.91
N GLY A 74 34.57 37.56 -27.21
CA GLY A 74 35.21 36.67 -28.19
C GLY A 74 35.13 37.17 -29.64
N THR A 75 35.77 36.47 -30.58
CA THR A 75 35.73 36.80 -32.02
C THR A 75 34.36 36.48 -32.63
N LEU A 76 33.67 37.52 -33.15
CA LEU A 76 32.33 37.49 -33.76
C LEU A 76 32.08 36.43 -34.85
N ALA A 77 33.14 35.91 -35.48
CA ALA A 77 33.03 34.95 -36.59
C ALA A 77 32.38 33.59 -36.18
N HIS A 78 32.51 33.18 -34.93
CA HIS A 78 31.89 31.93 -34.45
C HIS A 78 30.39 32.09 -34.15
N TYR A 79 29.95 33.30 -33.77
CA TYR A 79 28.53 33.60 -33.51
C TYR A 79 27.73 33.79 -34.79
N GLN A 80 28.36 34.28 -35.87
CA GLN A 80 27.76 34.33 -37.21
C GLN A 80 27.40 32.94 -37.75
N GLN A 81 28.25 31.93 -37.54
CA GLN A 81 27.94 30.55 -37.95
C GLN A 81 26.80 29.93 -37.12
N MET A 82 26.67 30.33 -35.86
CA MET A 82 25.58 29.91 -34.99
C MET A 82 24.25 30.56 -35.42
N GLU A 83 24.29 31.84 -35.79
CA GLU A 83 23.13 32.56 -36.34
C GLU A 83 22.68 31.96 -37.69
N GLU A 84 23.60 31.60 -38.60
CA GLU A 84 23.26 30.95 -39.87
C GLU A 84 22.63 29.55 -39.71
N GLN A 85 23.00 28.82 -38.64
CA GLN A 85 22.51 27.46 -38.39
C GLN A 85 21.20 27.43 -37.59
N ILE A 86 20.95 28.40 -36.70
CA ILE A 86 19.81 28.42 -35.77
C ILE A 86 18.59 29.19 -36.31
N LEU A 87 18.73 30.02 -37.35
CA LEU A 87 17.61 30.83 -37.84
C LEU A 87 16.46 30.00 -38.46
N ASN A 88 15.25 30.26 -37.94
CA ASN A 88 13.94 29.71 -38.30
C ASN A 88 13.74 29.43 -39.82
N PRO A 89 13.25 28.24 -40.23
CA PRO A 89 12.84 27.93 -41.61
C PRO A 89 11.92 28.97 -42.28
N GLN A 90 11.07 29.66 -41.51
CA GLN A 90 10.22 30.78 -41.95
C GLN A 90 11.04 32.00 -42.40
N ARG A 91 12.15 32.31 -41.73
CA ARG A 91 13.07 33.40 -42.11
C ARG A 91 13.83 33.04 -43.39
N ARG A 92 14.27 31.78 -43.55
CA ARG A 92 14.85 31.27 -44.81
C ARG A 92 13.85 31.32 -45.96
N LYS A 93 12.56 31.00 -45.74
CA LYS A 93 11.49 31.18 -46.74
C LYS A 93 11.31 32.65 -47.13
N LYS A 94 11.25 33.58 -46.18
CA LYS A 94 11.11 35.03 -46.48
C LYS A 94 12.34 35.62 -47.19
N ILE A 95 13.56 35.28 -46.77
CA ILE A 95 14.80 35.73 -47.43
C ILE A 95 14.90 35.15 -48.85
N LYS A 96 14.50 33.90 -49.06
CA LYS A 96 14.48 33.28 -50.40
C LYS A 96 13.43 33.93 -51.31
N ILE A 97 12.26 34.30 -50.78
CA ILE A 97 11.23 35.06 -51.51
C ILE A 97 11.74 36.46 -51.90
N ILE A 98 12.50 37.15 -51.04
CA ILE A 98 13.09 38.46 -51.31
C ILE A 98 14.27 38.35 -52.30
N ALA A 99 15.13 37.35 -52.16
CA ALA A 99 16.25 37.09 -53.07
C ALA A 99 15.81 36.64 -54.47
N GLU A 100 14.64 36.02 -54.61
CA GLU A 100 14.02 35.67 -55.90
C GLU A 100 13.28 36.85 -56.56
N THR A 101 13.07 37.97 -55.84
CA THR A 101 12.39 39.18 -56.37
C THR A 101 13.27 40.43 -56.47
N ASP A 102 14.53 40.40 -56.03
CA ASP A 102 15.47 41.51 -56.20
C ASP A 102 16.20 41.46 -57.55
N THR A 103 16.02 42.49 -58.38
CA THR A 103 16.64 42.63 -59.72
C THR A 103 17.68 43.76 -59.77
N THR A 104 18.22 44.19 -58.63
CA THR A 104 19.21 45.26 -58.61
C THR A 104 20.59 44.77 -59.10
N GLN A 105 21.12 45.42 -60.14
CA GLN A 105 22.45 45.12 -60.71
C GLN A 105 23.58 45.68 -59.82
N LEU A 106 24.52 44.82 -59.45
CA LEU A 106 25.81 45.20 -58.86
C LEU A 106 26.75 45.75 -59.94
N SER A 107 26.96 47.07 -59.96
CA SER A 107 28.07 47.72 -60.69
C SER A 107 29.30 47.83 -59.78
N GLY A 108 30.43 47.28 -60.22
CA GLY A 108 31.70 47.33 -59.48
C GLY A 108 32.54 48.59 -59.72
N GLN A 109 33.55 48.79 -58.87
CA GLN A 109 34.94 49.10 -59.26
C GLN A 109 35.89 49.07 -58.02
N PRO A 110 37.14 48.60 -58.18
CA PRO A 110 38.15 48.48 -57.10
C PRO A 110 39.16 49.64 -57.07
N GLN A 111 39.67 50.00 -55.89
CA GLN A 111 40.92 50.78 -55.74
C GLN A 111 41.78 50.26 -54.57
N GLY A 112 43.08 50.05 -54.84
CA GLY A 112 44.14 49.60 -53.90
C GLY A 112 44.61 50.69 -52.92
N ILE A 113 45.69 50.53 -52.12
CA ILE A 113 47.08 50.24 -52.50
C ILE A 113 47.95 50.06 -51.20
N LEU A 114 48.80 49.01 -51.20
CA LEU A 114 50.18 48.80 -50.65
C LEU A 114 50.61 49.10 -49.19
N GLY A 115 51.37 48.15 -48.62
CA GLY A 115 52.72 48.43 -48.06
C GLY A 115 53.22 47.56 -46.89
N GLY A 116 54.32 46.80 -47.10
CA GLY A 116 55.30 46.49 -46.04
C GLY A 116 55.68 45.01 -45.84
N ILE A 117 56.83 44.61 -46.37
CA ILE A 117 57.45 43.27 -46.25
C ILE A 117 58.50 43.30 -45.12
N GLY A 118 58.59 42.24 -44.31
CA GLY A 118 59.68 42.02 -43.36
C GLY A 118 59.76 40.56 -42.87
N THR A 119 60.61 39.77 -43.52
CA THR A 119 61.05 38.40 -43.17
C THR A 119 61.91 38.36 -41.91
N PHE A 120 61.88 37.29 -41.09
CA PHE A 120 63.07 36.58 -40.54
C PHE A 120 62.70 35.21 -39.91
N SER A 121 63.64 34.26 -40.03
CA SER A 121 63.57 32.81 -39.71
C SER A 121 64.14 32.48 -38.29
N PRO A 122 64.07 31.21 -37.81
CA PRO A 122 64.21 30.83 -36.40
C PRO A 122 65.59 30.31 -35.98
N GLN A 123 65.86 30.34 -34.66
CA GLN A 123 66.59 29.39 -33.79
C GLN A 123 67.64 29.97 -32.81
N ALA A 124 67.70 29.28 -31.66
CA ALA A 124 68.75 29.20 -30.63
C ALA A 124 68.78 30.30 -29.54
N PHE A 125 68.61 29.92 -28.27
CA PHE A 125 69.70 29.40 -27.44
C PHE A 125 69.18 28.75 -26.15
N SER A 126 69.70 27.56 -25.88
CA SER A 126 69.51 26.78 -24.66
C SER A 126 70.61 27.08 -23.63
N ALA A 127 70.26 26.80 -22.37
CA ALA A 127 71.11 26.37 -21.25
C ALA A 127 71.85 27.41 -20.38
N LEU A 128 71.56 27.36 -19.07
CA LEU A 128 72.49 27.03 -17.96
C LEU A 128 71.61 26.80 -16.69
N SER A 129 71.36 25.55 -16.26
CA SER A 129 72.07 24.75 -15.21
C SER A 129 71.78 25.23 -13.77
N ARG A 130 71.53 24.44 -12.71
CA ARG A 130 71.35 22.99 -12.41
C ARG A 130 71.08 22.88 -10.87
N SER A 131 70.64 21.70 -10.41
CA SER A 131 70.60 21.14 -9.04
C SER A 131 69.32 21.41 -8.21
N ALA A 132 68.68 20.45 -7.54
CA ALA A 132 68.87 18.99 -7.38
C ALA A 132 67.51 18.34 -7.00
N THR A 133 67.26 17.11 -7.46
CA THR A 133 66.19 16.21 -6.99
C THR A 133 66.57 15.60 -5.63
N PRO A 134 65.56 15.25 -4.81
CA PRO A 134 65.25 13.83 -4.63
C PRO A 134 63.76 13.48 -4.79
N GLU A 135 63.57 12.22 -5.16
CA GLU A 135 62.40 11.40 -5.51
C GLU A 135 61.00 11.69 -4.91
N ALA A 136 60.02 11.53 -5.82
CA ALA A 136 58.76 10.80 -5.68
C ALA A 136 57.66 11.29 -4.73
N GLN A 137 56.61 11.87 -5.32
CA GLN A 137 55.25 11.32 -5.32
C GLN A 137 54.41 12.09 -6.35
N ALA A 138 54.13 11.44 -7.48
CA ALA A 138 53.14 11.92 -8.44
C ALA A 138 51.75 11.58 -7.90
N MET A 139 51.05 12.58 -7.35
CA MET A 139 49.59 12.57 -7.34
C MET A 139 49.15 13.17 -8.67
N THR A 140 48.73 12.32 -9.59
CA THR A 140 47.92 12.72 -10.74
C THR A 140 46.57 13.21 -10.21
N ALA A 141 46.40 14.53 -10.09
CA ALA A 141 45.06 15.11 -10.03
C ALA A 141 44.43 14.90 -11.42
N ALA A 142 43.30 14.20 -11.47
CA ALA A 142 42.49 14.12 -12.67
C ALA A 142 42.09 15.54 -13.11
N PRO A 143 42.04 15.84 -14.41
CA PRO A 143 41.57 17.14 -14.88
C PRO A 143 40.10 17.29 -14.47
N THR A 144 39.76 18.36 -13.75
CA THR A 144 38.39 18.81 -13.57
C THR A 144 37.86 19.24 -14.93
N THR A 145 36.98 18.44 -15.53
CA THR A 145 36.25 18.81 -16.74
C THR A 145 35.29 19.94 -16.40
N GLU A 146 35.60 21.17 -16.83
CA GLU A 146 34.68 22.31 -16.73
C GLU A 146 33.39 22.03 -17.53
N THR A 147 32.23 22.24 -16.92
CA THR A 147 30.90 22.13 -17.53
C THR A 147 30.23 23.50 -17.59
N ILE A 148 29.29 23.65 -18.53
CA ILE A 148 28.55 24.90 -18.74
C ILE A 148 27.07 24.64 -18.46
N THR A 149 26.48 25.37 -17.53
CA THR A 149 25.06 25.21 -17.17
C THR A 149 24.25 26.40 -17.69
N GLY A 150 23.05 26.13 -18.21
CA GLY A 150 22.14 27.12 -18.75
C GLY A 150 20.73 26.57 -18.92
N THR A 151 19.81 27.38 -19.45
CA THR A 151 18.46 26.93 -19.82
C THR A 151 18.31 26.80 -21.33
N THR A 152 17.54 25.81 -21.80
CA THR A 152 17.17 25.68 -23.21
C THR A 152 16.10 26.73 -23.60
N SER A 153 15.80 26.85 -24.90
CA SER A 153 14.67 27.66 -25.38
C SER A 153 13.30 27.14 -24.94
N LEU A 154 13.24 25.91 -24.43
CA LEU A 154 12.05 25.29 -23.86
C LEU A 154 11.95 25.51 -22.34
N GLY A 155 12.89 26.25 -21.75
CA GLY A 155 12.94 26.52 -20.30
C GLY A 155 13.46 25.36 -19.46
N LEU A 156 14.19 24.40 -20.06
CA LEU A 156 14.73 23.24 -19.34
C LEU A 156 16.18 23.50 -18.88
N LEU A 157 16.54 23.02 -17.69
CA LEU A 157 17.91 23.12 -17.18
C LEU A 157 18.81 22.15 -17.94
N ALA A 158 19.91 22.65 -18.50
CA ALA A 158 20.85 21.87 -19.27
C ALA A 158 22.28 22.13 -18.82
N THR A 159 23.07 21.06 -18.73
CA THR A 159 24.51 21.10 -18.51
C THR A 159 25.22 20.55 -19.72
N TYR A 160 26.22 21.26 -20.22
CA TYR A 160 26.99 20.94 -21.42
C TYR A 160 28.45 20.67 -21.10
N SER A 161 29.10 19.90 -21.95
CA SER A 161 30.55 19.88 -22.03
C SER A 161 31.09 21.27 -22.41
N SER A 162 32.30 21.61 -21.98
CA SER A 162 32.94 22.91 -22.28
C SER A 162 33.12 23.18 -23.79
N ASP A 163 33.14 22.14 -24.62
CA ASP A 163 33.20 22.21 -26.09
C ASP A 163 31.81 22.17 -26.77
N TYR A 164 30.73 22.12 -25.98
CA TYR A 164 29.33 21.99 -26.38
C TYR A 164 29.00 20.77 -27.27
N GLN A 165 29.92 19.81 -27.42
CA GLN A 165 29.67 18.61 -28.23
C GLN A 165 28.66 17.68 -27.57
N THR A 166 28.60 17.69 -26.24
CA THR A 166 27.68 16.84 -25.48
C THR A 166 26.82 17.71 -24.57
N LEU A 167 25.52 17.42 -24.57
CA LEU A 167 24.62 17.87 -23.51
C LEU A 167 24.67 16.78 -22.44
N ASN A 168 25.45 17.04 -21.39
CA ASN A 168 25.74 16.08 -20.33
C ASN A 168 24.48 15.71 -19.52
N SER A 169 23.64 16.70 -19.22
CA SER A 169 22.35 16.47 -18.54
C SER A 169 21.30 17.48 -18.97
N LEU A 170 20.08 17.02 -19.25
CA LEU A 170 18.86 17.79 -19.48
C LEU A 170 17.83 17.38 -18.43
N LEU A 171 17.50 18.28 -17.52
CA LEU A 171 16.51 18.03 -16.47
C LEU A 171 15.09 18.04 -17.07
N LEU A 172 14.34 16.97 -16.84
CA LEU A 172 12.94 16.83 -17.25
C LEU A 172 11.99 17.11 -16.09
N ALA A 173 12.32 16.60 -14.89
CA ALA A 173 11.58 16.82 -13.66
C ALA A 173 12.49 16.66 -12.45
N LYS A 174 12.08 17.22 -11.32
CA LYS A 174 12.68 16.99 -10.00
C LYS A 174 11.58 16.48 -9.07
N ASP A 175 11.80 15.33 -8.47
CA ASP A 175 10.74 14.58 -7.78
C ASP A 175 10.56 15.01 -6.30
N THR A 176 9.66 14.35 -5.56
CA THR A 176 9.42 14.71 -4.14
C THR A 176 10.59 14.39 -3.21
N ASP A 177 11.48 13.50 -3.64
CA ASP A 177 12.67 13.09 -2.89
C ASP A 177 13.89 13.95 -3.28
N ASN A 178 13.69 14.95 -4.15
CA ASN A 178 14.69 15.82 -4.76
C ASN A 178 15.62 15.12 -5.76
N GLU A 179 15.22 13.95 -6.26
CA GLU A 179 15.93 13.24 -7.32
C GLU A 179 15.55 13.80 -8.69
N ASP A 180 16.55 13.88 -9.56
CA ASP A 180 16.41 14.47 -10.88
C ASP A 180 16.02 13.40 -11.90
N VAL A 181 14.88 13.56 -12.59
CA VAL A 181 14.55 12.81 -13.80
C VAL A 181 15.19 13.51 -14.99
N SER A 182 16.15 12.87 -15.66
CA SER A 182 16.99 13.55 -16.65
C SER A 182 17.42 12.69 -17.83
N LEU A 183 17.60 13.36 -18.96
CA LEU A 183 18.33 12.81 -20.10
C LEU A 183 19.82 13.14 -19.98
N GLN A 184 20.70 12.21 -20.32
CA GLN A 184 22.14 12.35 -20.17
C GLN A 184 22.90 12.01 -21.46
N ASP A 185 24.10 12.58 -21.57
CA ASP A 185 25.06 12.32 -22.63
C ASP A 185 24.51 12.48 -24.06
N LEU A 186 23.69 13.50 -24.31
CA LEU A 186 23.12 13.75 -25.63
C LEU A 186 24.15 14.40 -26.57
N GLU A 187 24.75 13.58 -27.41
CA GLU A 187 25.70 14.02 -28.43
C GLU A 187 25.04 14.94 -29.47
N ARG A 188 25.81 15.87 -30.04
CA ARG A 188 25.34 16.89 -31.01
C ARG A 188 24.55 16.33 -32.20
N GLY A 189 24.86 15.11 -32.63
CA GLY A 189 24.20 14.44 -33.75
C GLY A 189 23.00 13.56 -33.38
N SER A 190 22.67 13.43 -32.09
CA SER A 190 21.57 12.57 -31.66
C SER A 190 20.20 13.15 -32.04
N SER A 191 19.29 12.28 -32.50
CA SER A 191 17.91 12.66 -32.83
C SER A 191 17.19 13.28 -31.63
N LEU A 192 17.49 12.78 -30.42
CA LEU A 192 16.91 13.27 -29.17
C LEU A 192 17.35 14.71 -28.87
N ARG A 193 18.65 15.02 -28.98
CA ARG A 193 19.12 16.42 -28.84
C ARG A 193 18.51 17.32 -29.90
N SER A 194 18.39 16.86 -31.14
CA SER A 194 17.77 17.64 -32.21
C SER A 194 16.30 17.99 -31.90
N ALA A 195 15.54 17.05 -31.31
CA ALA A 195 14.15 17.30 -30.92
C ALA A 195 14.06 18.38 -29.82
N PHE A 196 14.86 18.26 -28.76
CA PHE A 196 14.88 19.21 -27.64
C PHE A 196 15.51 20.58 -27.95
N GLN A 197 16.08 20.75 -29.14
CA GLN A 197 16.56 22.06 -29.64
C GLN A 197 15.48 22.85 -30.39
N SER A 198 14.31 22.26 -30.65
CA SER A 198 13.18 22.96 -31.23
C SER A 198 12.66 24.05 -30.28
N SER A 199 12.22 25.19 -30.81
CA SER A 199 11.60 26.26 -30.02
C SER A 199 10.13 25.97 -29.68
N GLN A 200 9.53 25.00 -30.35
CA GLN A 200 8.15 24.53 -30.12
C GLN A 200 8.15 23.02 -30.35
N MET A 201 7.99 22.24 -29.28
CA MET A 201 8.26 20.80 -29.32
C MET A 201 7.04 19.97 -28.90
N PHE A 202 6.65 19.00 -29.73
CA PHE A 202 5.80 17.89 -29.31
C PHE A 202 6.45 16.58 -29.69
N LEU A 203 6.85 15.80 -28.69
CA LEU A 203 7.58 14.56 -28.90
C LEU A 203 6.77 13.40 -28.33
N VAL A 204 6.62 12.35 -29.13
CA VAL A 204 5.97 11.09 -28.75
C VAL A 204 7.01 9.99 -28.87
N ILE A 205 7.22 9.24 -27.80
CA ILE A 205 8.17 8.13 -27.77
C ILE A 205 7.42 6.87 -27.36
N THR A 206 7.40 5.89 -28.26
CA THR A 206 6.88 4.54 -27.99
C THR A 206 7.96 3.47 -28.19
N ASP A 207 9.05 3.79 -28.90
CA ASP A 207 10.19 2.92 -29.08
C ASP A 207 11.28 3.20 -28.02
N PRO A 208 11.48 2.32 -27.02
CA PRO A 208 12.50 2.52 -26.00
C PRO A 208 13.93 2.50 -26.58
N THR A 209 14.15 1.89 -27.74
CA THR A 209 15.50 1.84 -28.35
C THR A 209 15.93 3.19 -28.91
N SER A 210 14.98 4.10 -29.19
CA SER A 210 15.24 5.48 -29.61
C SER A 210 15.89 6.35 -28.51
N LEU A 211 15.86 5.87 -27.25
CA LEU A 211 16.52 6.49 -26.09
C LEU A 211 17.93 5.91 -25.85
N LYS A 212 18.44 5.08 -26.76
CA LYS A 212 19.77 4.48 -26.70
C LYS A 212 20.57 4.79 -27.95
N THR A 213 21.88 4.91 -27.82
CA THR A 213 22.82 4.92 -28.95
C THR A 213 23.78 3.74 -28.86
N PHE A 214 24.18 3.22 -30.02
CA PHE A 214 25.09 2.09 -30.12
C PHE A 214 26.41 2.57 -30.72
N ASP A 215 27.47 2.62 -29.93
CA ASP A 215 28.81 2.87 -30.45
C ASP A 215 29.37 1.58 -31.05
N THR A 216 29.23 1.47 -32.37
CA THR A 216 29.74 0.33 -33.14
C THR A 216 31.24 0.39 -33.38
N ASN A 217 31.94 1.46 -32.98
CA ASN A 217 33.39 1.59 -33.13
C ASN A 217 34.15 0.86 -32.01
N GLU A 218 33.47 0.46 -30.95
CA GLU A 218 34.01 -0.38 -29.88
C GLU A 218 33.55 -1.85 -30.04
N SER A 219 34.36 -2.80 -29.54
CA SER A 219 34.04 -4.23 -29.57
C SER A 219 34.23 -4.85 -28.18
N PRO A 220 33.15 -5.30 -27.50
CA PRO A 220 31.75 -5.30 -27.97
C PRO A 220 31.17 -3.88 -28.12
N PRO A 221 30.12 -3.67 -28.95
CA PRO A 221 29.47 -2.37 -29.09
C PRO A 221 29.01 -1.85 -27.74
N VAL A 222 29.31 -0.58 -27.45
CA VAL A 222 28.89 0.06 -26.21
C VAL A 222 27.51 0.66 -26.40
N ILE A 223 26.56 0.26 -25.57
CA ILE A 223 25.22 0.86 -25.51
C ILE A 223 25.31 2.04 -24.56
N LYS A 224 24.99 3.23 -25.06
CA LYS A 224 24.81 4.44 -24.25
C LYS A 224 23.32 4.70 -24.08
N GLU A 225 22.86 4.72 -22.84
CA GLU A 225 21.47 5.04 -22.53
C GLU A 225 21.36 6.52 -22.22
N HIS A 226 20.43 7.19 -22.89
CA HIS A 226 20.20 8.61 -22.68
C HIS A 226 19.24 8.88 -21.53
N PHE A 227 18.41 7.94 -21.11
CA PHE A 227 17.48 8.13 -20.00
C PHE A 227 17.93 7.36 -18.75
N GLN A 228 18.95 7.89 -18.06
CA GLN A 228 19.63 7.17 -16.96
C GLN A 228 18.96 7.41 -15.60
N ASN A 229 18.57 8.65 -15.29
CA ASN A 229 17.77 8.92 -14.10
C ASN A 229 16.29 8.88 -14.49
N ASN A 230 15.73 7.68 -14.38
CA ASN A 230 14.47 7.30 -15.00
C ASN A 230 13.46 6.74 -13.99
N GLN A 231 13.60 7.08 -12.72
CA GLN A 231 12.56 6.84 -11.71
C GLN A 231 11.96 8.17 -11.28
N LEU A 232 10.65 8.17 -11.08
CA LEU A 232 9.92 9.34 -10.62
C LEU A 232 9.18 8.98 -9.34
N THR A 233 9.47 9.68 -8.25
CA THR A 233 8.83 9.43 -6.94
C THR A 233 7.85 10.54 -6.56
N ILE A 234 6.66 10.15 -6.08
CA ILE A 234 5.66 11.06 -5.53
C ILE A 234 5.21 10.52 -4.17
N GLN A 235 5.60 11.16 -3.07
CA GLN A 235 5.16 10.79 -1.71
C GLN A 235 5.41 9.30 -1.39
N GLY A 236 6.61 8.80 -1.72
CA GLY A 236 7.02 7.41 -1.52
C GLY A 236 6.48 6.40 -2.54
N TRP A 237 5.68 6.83 -3.52
CA TRP A 237 5.29 6.01 -4.67
C TRP A 237 6.29 6.21 -5.80
N THR A 238 6.96 5.14 -6.23
CA THR A 238 7.98 5.19 -7.27
C THR A 238 7.45 4.61 -8.57
N PHE A 239 7.67 5.32 -9.68
CA PHE A 239 7.28 4.91 -11.03
C PHE A 239 8.52 4.67 -11.89
N ASP A 240 8.51 3.59 -12.66
CA ASP A 240 9.64 3.13 -13.45
C ASP A 240 9.52 3.60 -14.92
N LEU A 241 10.23 4.68 -15.23
CA LEU A 241 10.33 5.21 -16.60
C LEU A 241 11.51 4.61 -17.36
N ASN A 242 12.23 3.62 -16.81
CA ASN A 242 13.34 2.97 -17.48
C ASN A 242 12.87 2.32 -18.79
N PRO A 243 13.44 2.71 -19.96
CA PRO A 243 13.07 2.17 -21.26
C PRO A 243 13.12 0.64 -21.36
N ASP A 244 13.96 -0.04 -20.57
CA ASP A 244 14.04 -1.51 -20.55
C ASP A 244 12.83 -2.20 -19.90
N ASN A 245 12.11 -1.48 -19.05
CA ASN A 245 10.96 -1.99 -18.30
C ASN A 245 9.62 -1.51 -18.90
N TRP A 246 9.65 -0.78 -20.01
CA TRP A 246 8.46 -0.32 -20.71
C TRP A 246 7.58 -1.48 -21.16
N ARG A 247 6.27 -1.29 -21.07
CA ARG A 247 5.28 -2.22 -21.60
C ARG A 247 5.29 -2.12 -23.12
N GLN A 248 5.46 -3.27 -23.78
CA GLN A 248 5.60 -3.39 -25.23
C GLN A 248 4.81 -4.60 -25.73
N GLY A 249 4.13 -4.48 -26.87
CA GLY A 249 3.40 -5.59 -27.49
C GLY A 249 2.08 -5.96 -26.80
N THR A 250 1.61 -5.12 -25.88
CA THR A 250 0.33 -5.25 -25.16
C THR A 250 -0.82 -4.50 -25.83
N GLY A 251 -0.54 -3.74 -26.90
CA GLY A 251 -1.55 -3.01 -27.67
C GLY A 251 -1.92 -1.70 -26.99
N ASP A 252 -3.15 -1.59 -26.49
CA ASP A 252 -3.69 -0.34 -25.91
C ASP A 252 -3.06 0.06 -24.58
N THR A 253 -2.16 -0.77 -24.05
CA THR A 253 -1.50 -0.55 -22.76
C THR A 253 0.03 -0.49 -22.84
N ASP A 254 0.61 -0.33 -24.03
CA ASP A 254 2.05 -0.08 -24.17
C ASP A 254 2.44 1.26 -23.55
N THR A 255 3.65 1.35 -23.00
CA THR A 255 4.16 2.58 -22.39
C THR A 255 4.41 3.64 -23.46
N VAL A 256 3.98 4.87 -23.20
CA VAL A 256 4.19 6.01 -24.10
C VAL A 256 4.70 7.19 -23.29
N LEU A 257 5.78 7.82 -23.74
CA LEU A 257 6.30 9.06 -23.15
C LEU A 257 6.00 10.24 -24.08
N LEU A 258 5.37 11.28 -23.54
CA LEU A 258 4.95 12.48 -24.26
C LEU A 258 5.61 13.72 -23.65
N PHE A 259 6.09 14.61 -24.51
CA PHE A 259 6.54 15.95 -24.12
C PHE A 259 5.78 16.99 -24.92
N LYS A 260 5.33 18.07 -24.27
CA LYS A 260 4.63 19.18 -24.92
C LYS A 260 5.18 20.51 -24.44
N PHE A 261 5.63 21.32 -25.41
CA PHE A 261 6.06 22.70 -25.25
C PHE A 261 5.59 23.51 -26.46
N LEU A 262 4.28 23.49 -26.71
CA LEU A 262 3.57 24.27 -27.73
C LEU A 262 2.32 24.90 -27.13
N ASP A 263 1.96 26.10 -27.60
CA ASP A 263 0.76 26.83 -27.21
C ASP A 263 -0.49 26.36 -27.96
N LYS A 264 -0.80 25.06 -27.88
CA LYS A 264 -1.97 24.44 -28.50
C LYS A 264 -2.50 23.31 -27.60
N PRO A 265 -3.80 23.00 -27.56
CA PRO A 265 -4.30 21.87 -26.76
C PRO A 265 -3.64 20.55 -27.18
N LEU A 266 -3.26 19.71 -26.21
CA LEU A 266 -2.61 18.43 -26.50
C LEU A 266 -3.45 17.57 -27.45
N ILE A 267 -4.77 17.56 -27.27
CA ILE A 267 -5.66 16.78 -28.14
C ILE A 267 -5.62 17.21 -29.61
N ASP A 268 -5.44 18.51 -29.88
CA ASP A 268 -5.35 19.04 -31.23
C ASP A 268 -3.97 18.86 -31.85
N ILE A 269 -2.93 18.71 -31.03
CA ILE A 269 -1.58 18.35 -31.47
C ILE A 269 -1.54 16.87 -31.82
N LEU A 270 -2.12 16.01 -30.96
CA LEU A 270 -2.19 14.57 -31.19
C LEU A 270 -2.85 14.25 -32.53
N LYS A 271 -3.93 14.93 -32.90
CA LYS A 271 -4.64 14.70 -34.18
C LYS A 271 -3.80 15.01 -35.43
N ASP A 272 -2.77 15.85 -35.31
CA ASP A 272 -1.92 16.28 -36.43
C ASP A 272 -0.49 15.77 -36.26
N THR A 273 -0.20 14.60 -36.84
CA THR A 273 1.13 13.97 -36.76
C THR A 273 2.23 14.77 -37.43
N ALA A 274 1.91 15.81 -38.21
CA ALA A 274 2.91 16.72 -38.77
C ALA A 274 3.52 17.67 -37.71
N LEU A 275 2.88 17.79 -36.54
CA LEU A 275 3.39 18.53 -35.39
C LEU A 275 4.26 17.67 -34.47
N TRP A 276 4.38 16.37 -34.73
CA TRP A 276 5.18 15.47 -33.93
C TRP A 276 6.64 15.55 -34.38
N GLU A 277 7.56 15.62 -33.42
CA GLU A 277 9.00 15.64 -33.68
C GLU A 277 9.47 14.24 -34.08
N GLN A 278 9.97 14.11 -35.32
CA GLN A 278 10.60 12.90 -35.86
C GLN A 278 9.83 11.58 -35.55
N PRO A 279 8.53 11.48 -35.87
CA PRO A 279 7.72 10.31 -35.53
C PRO A 279 8.22 9.01 -36.18
N GLU A 280 8.96 9.11 -37.28
CA GLU A 280 9.66 7.99 -37.92
C GLU A 280 10.88 7.46 -37.14
N VAL A 281 11.35 8.17 -36.12
CA VAL A 281 12.44 7.77 -35.23
C VAL A 281 11.91 7.26 -33.90
N PHE A 282 10.93 7.97 -33.31
CA PHE A 282 10.50 7.72 -31.93
C PHE A 282 9.25 6.86 -31.80
N VAL A 283 8.51 6.67 -32.91
CA VAL A 283 7.22 5.95 -32.92
C VAL A 283 7.23 4.78 -33.90
N GLY A 284 7.31 5.09 -35.19
CA GLY A 284 7.19 4.09 -36.24
C GLY A 284 8.52 3.43 -36.56
N THR A 285 8.72 2.20 -36.11
CA THR A 285 9.99 1.46 -36.25
C THR A 285 10.04 0.56 -37.47
N ALA A 286 8.91 0.39 -38.17
CA ALA A 286 8.86 -0.38 -39.40
C ALA A 286 9.87 0.13 -40.46
N THR A 287 10.54 -0.84 -41.08
CA THR A 287 11.47 -0.59 -42.19
C THR A 287 10.74 -0.18 -43.47
N ASP A 288 9.54 -0.70 -43.68
CA ASP A 288 8.64 -0.31 -44.76
C ASP A 288 7.93 1.02 -44.45
N ALA A 289 7.90 1.92 -45.44
CA ALA A 289 7.35 3.27 -45.24
C ALA A 289 5.83 3.28 -45.04
N ASP A 290 5.09 2.38 -45.70
CA ASP A 290 3.63 2.32 -45.57
C ASP A 290 3.22 1.70 -44.23
N GLU A 291 3.92 0.65 -43.79
CA GLU A 291 3.73 0.08 -42.44
C GLU A 291 4.10 1.08 -41.35
N ARG A 292 5.20 1.83 -41.51
CA ARG A 292 5.60 2.88 -40.55
C ARG A 292 4.53 3.95 -40.38
N VAL A 293 3.91 4.38 -41.48
CA VAL A 293 2.78 5.34 -41.44
C VAL A 293 1.57 4.74 -40.72
N LYS A 294 1.31 3.44 -40.85
CA LYS A 294 0.21 2.77 -40.12
C LYS A 294 0.50 2.71 -38.62
N GLU A 295 1.74 2.38 -38.22
CA GLU A 295 2.16 2.37 -36.81
C GLU A 295 1.95 3.74 -36.15
N ILE A 296 2.45 4.81 -36.78
CA ILE A 296 2.29 6.19 -36.29
C ILE A 296 0.80 6.54 -36.15
N LYS A 297 -0.04 6.17 -37.13
CA LYS A 297 -1.49 6.42 -37.07
C LYS A 297 -2.19 5.61 -35.97
N ALA A 298 -1.77 4.37 -35.74
CA ALA A 298 -2.32 3.54 -34.67
C ALA A 298 -2.04 4.15 -33.29
N VAL A 299 -0.79 4.59 -33.06
CA VAL A 299 -0.40 5.31 -31.83
C VAL A 299 -1.19 6.60 -31.69
N ARG A 300 -1.32 7.38 -32.77
CA ARG A 300 -2.16 8.58 -32.80
C ARG A 300 -3.59 8.30 -32.37
N ASP A 301 -4.24 7.34 -33.02
CA ASP A 301 -5.67 7.04 -32.79
C ASP A 301 -5.91 6.57 -31.35
N ARG A 302 -4.99 5.77 -30.81
CA ARG A 302 -5.01 5.34 -29.42
C ARG A 302 -4.87 6.52 -28.45
N LEU A 303 -3.87 7.38 -28.65
CA LEU A 303 -3.66 8.54 -27.78
C LEU A 303 -4.83 9.54 -27.85
N VAL A 304 -5.34 9.81 -29.05
CA VAL A 304 -6.53 10.66 -29.25
C VAL A 304 -7.71 10.07 -28.47
N THR A 305 -7.98 8.77 -28.62
CA THR A 305 -9.06 8.07 -27.90
C THR A 305 -8.88 8.17 -26.38
N PHE A 306 -7.66 7.95 -25.88
CA PHE A 306 -7.35 8.02 -24.46
C PHE A 306 -7.68 9.38 -23.85
N PHE A 307 -7.22 10.47 -24.47
CA PHE A 307 -7.50 11.84 -23.99
C PHE A 307 -8.95 12.27 -24.24
N GLU A 308 -9.58 11.88 -25.36
CA GLU A 308 -11.00 12.17 -25.62
C GLU A 308 -11.91 11.49 -24.61
N ASN A 309 -11.63 10.24 -24.23
CA ASN A 309 -12.40 9.54 -23.19
C ASN A 309 -12.28 10.26 -21.85
N ALA A 310 -11.08 10.69 -21.45
CA ALA A 310 -10.89 11.45 -20.21
C ALA A 310 -11.67 12.78 -20.23
N ILE A 311 -11.59 13.52 -21.34
CA ILE A 311 -12.33 14.78 -21.52
C ILE A 311 -13.85 14.53 -21.51
N ALA A 312 -14.32 13.47 -22.15
CA ALA A 312 -15.74 13.12 -22.18
C ALA A 312 -16.25 12.75 -20.79
N THR A 313 -15.54 11.86 -20.07
CA THR A 313 -15.91 11.45 -18.71
C THR A 313 -15.93 12.63 -17.75
N ALA A 314 -14.90 13.49 -17.77
CA ALA A 314 -14.83 14.65 -16.89
C ALA A 314 -16.00 15.65 -17.12
N ASN A 315 -16.53 15.71 -18.33
CA ASN A 315 -17.62 16.63 -18.71
C ASN A 315 -19.01 15.97 -18.74
N ASP A 316 -19.13 14.67 -18.49
CA ASP A 316 -20.42 13.97 -18.50
C ASP A 316 -21.14 14.17 -17.15
N PRO A 317 -22.25 14.93 -17.09
CA PRO A 317 -22.99 15.12 -15.85
C PRO A 317 -23.62 13.84 -15.30
N ASN A 318 -23.69 12.77 -16.11
CA ASN A 318 -24.24 11.47 -15.71
C ASN A 318 -23.19 10.48 -15.20
N ALA A 319 -21.89 10.75 -15.41
CA ALA A 319 -20.82 9.91 -14.85
C ALA A 319 -20.79 10.02 -13.32
N ALA A 320 -20.32 8.98 -12.63
CA ALA A 320 -20.15 9.04 -11.18
C ALA A 320 -19.13 10.13 -10.80
N GLU A 321 -19.35 10.83 -9.69
CA GLU A 321 -18.47 11.93 -9.24
C GLU A 321 -17.01 11.50 -9.16
N LYS A 322 -16.74 10.34 -8.55
CA LYS A 322 -15.41 9.73 -8.48
C LYS A 322 -14.77 9.52 -9.86
N ASP A 323 -15.54 9.15 -10.87
CA ASP A 323 -15.03 8.92 -12.23
C ASP A 323 -14.70 10.24 -12.93
N ARG A 324 -15.52 11.29 -12.70
CA ARG A 324 -15.24 12.64 -13.20
C ARG A 324 -13.99 13.21 -12.56
N ASP A 325 -13.84 13.09 -11.24
CA ASP A 325 -12.70 13.59 -10.47
C ASP A 325 -11.40 12.89 -10.88
N ASN A 326 -11.47 11.57 -11.13
CA ASN A 326 -10.36 10.80 -11.67
C ASN A 326 -9.93 11.24 -13.06
N ALA A 327 -10.90 11.53 -13.94
CA ALA A 327 -10.64 11.93 -15.31
C ALA A 327 -10.19 13.40 -15.43
N ALA A 328 -10.55 14.25 -14.46
CA ALA A 328 -10.34 15.69 -14.53
C ALA A 328 -8.88 16.13 -14.73
N PRO A 329 -7.85 15.60 -14.01
CA PRO A 329 -6.46 16.01 -14.25
C PRO A 329 -5.99 15.71 -15.67
N LEU A 330 -6.30 14.51 -16.17
CA LEU A 330 -5.93 14.11 -17.52
C LEU A 330 -6.69 14.91 -18.58
N ALA A 331 -7.96 15.21 -18.34
CA ALA A 331 -8.76 16.09 -19.19
C ALA A 331 -8.16 17.51 -19.26
N ARG A 332 -7.66 18.06 -18.15
CA ARG A 332 -6.97 19.36 -18.13
C ARG A 332 -5.67 19.32 -18.94
N VAL A 333 -4.87 18.26 -18.80
CA VAL A 333 -3.66 18.05 -19.62
C VAL A 333 -4.01 17.97 -21.11
N GLY A 334 -5.09 17.24 -21.46
CA GLY A 334 -5.56 17.06 -22.83
C GLY A 334 -6.08 18.34 -23.50
N SER A 335 -6.80 19.17 -22.75
CA SER A 335 -7.54 20.33 -23.28
C SER A 335 -6.86 21.68 -23.08
N SER A 336 -5.88 21.78 -22.17
CA SER A 336 -5.20 23.05 -21.88
C SER A 336 -4.27 23.49 -23.00
N THR A 337 -4.39 24.75 -23.42
CA THR A 337 -3.43 25.42 -24.32
C THR A 337 -2.10 25.66 -23.62
N PHE A 338 -2.12 25.92 -22.31
CA PHE A 338 -0.98 26.41 -21.52
C PHE A 338 -0.17 25.32 -20.84
N TRP A 339 -0.72 24.11 -20.71
CA TRP A 339 0.03 23.02 -20.08
C TRP A 339 1.28 22.71 -20.90
N SER A 340 2.45 22.74 -20.27
CA SER A 340 3.71 22.30 -20.84
C SER A 340 4.44 21.42 -19.82
N GLY A 341 5.08 20.36 -20.29
CA GLY A 341 5.72 19.37 -19.43
C GLY A 341 5.83 18.00 -20.09
N MET A 342 5.94 16.97 -19.24
CA MET A 342 6.03 15.57 -19.65
C MET A 342 4.89 14.75 -19.04
N ILE A 343 4.44 13.73 -19.77
CA ILE A 343 3.52 12.71 -19.26
C ILE A 343 3.90 11.36 -19.84
N ALA A 344 4.04 10.37 -18.97
CA ALA A 344 4.24 8.98 -19.31
C ALA A 344 2.96 8.20 -19.03
N LEU A 345 2.54 7.35 -19.98
CA LEU A 345 1.33 6.53 -19.90
C LEU A 345 1.70 5.07 -19.68
N ASN A 346 0.85 4.34 -18.95
CA ASN A 346 1.01 2.89 -18.68
C ASN A 346 2.38 2.53 -18.09
N VAL A 347 2.74 3.21 -17.00
CA VAL A 347 4.06 3.14 -16.38
C VAL A 347 4.07 2.08 -15.28
N LYS A 348 5.01 1.13 -15.35
CA LYS A 348 5.15 0.11 -14.32
C LYS A 348 5.68 0.72 -13.02
N LEU A 349 5.41 0.05 -11.92
CA LEU A 349 6.05 0.32 -10.65
C LEU A 349 7.23 -0.66 -10.49
N PRO A 350 8.39 -0.22 -9.98
CA PRO A 350 9.53 -1.11 -9.77
C PRO A 350 9.19 -2.14 -8.68
N ALA A 351 9.43 -3.42 -8.97
CA ALA A 351 9.08 -4.50 -8.05
C ALA A 351 9.82 -4.38 -6.71
N GLY A 352 9.08 -4.39 -5.59
CA GLY A 352 9.62 -4.37 -4.23
C GLY A 352 9.98 -2.97 -3.70
N THR A 353 9.96 -1.94 -4.54
CA THR A 353 10.28 -0.55 -4.17
C THR A 353 9.27 0.46 -4.71
N GLY A 354 8.25 0.02 -5.46
CA GLY A 354 7.27 0.93 -6.08
C GLY A 354 6.23 1.46 -5.11
N LEU A 355 5.88 0.68 -4.09
CA LEU A 355 4.92 1.09 -3.05
C LEU A 355 5.65 1.67 -1.82
N PRO A 356 5.03 2.64 -1.12
CA PRO A 356 5.49 3.07 0.19
C PRO A 356 5.66 1.90 1.16
N GLN A 357 6.59 2.03 2.11
CA GLN A 357 6.94 0.94 3.03
C GLN A 357 5.74 0.36 3.79
N ASP A 358 4.79 1.20 4.22
CA ASP A 358 3.59 0.80 4.96
C ASP A 358 2.60 -0.02 4.10
N LEU A 359 2.71 0.09 2.77
CA LEU A 359 1.87 -0.60 1.80
C LEU A 359 2.57 -1.78 1.13
N LYS A 360 3.83 -2.05 1.45
CA LYS A 360 4.64 -3.04 0.73
C LYS A 360 4.02 -4.44 0.71
N ALA A 361 3.29 -4.84 1.76
CA ALA A 361 2.60 -6.14 1.78
C ALA A 361 1.43 -6.24 0.77
N LEU A 362 0.93 -5.12 0.23
CA LEU A 362 -0.06 -5.15 -0.85
C LEU A 362 0.47 -5.79 -2.13
N GLU A 363 1.77 -5.65 -2.43
CA GLU A 363 2.38 -6.26 -3.64
C GLU A 363 2.17 -7.78 -3.70
N CYS A 364 2.01 -8.41 -2.54
CA CYS A 364 1.78 -9.85 -2.40
C CYS A 364 0.32 -10.25 -2.62
N GLY A 365 -0.60 -9.29 -2.62
CA GLY A 365 -2.01 -9.51 -2.97
C GLY A 365 -2.33 -9.17 -4.43
N ILE A 366 -1.40 -8.57 -5.18
CA ILE A 366 -1.55 -8.28 -6.61
C ILE A 366 -1.38 -9.59 -7.41
N GLN A 367 -2.48 -10.11 -7.97
CA GLN A 367 -2.48 -11.40 -8.67
C GLN A 367 -1.93 -11.29 -10.10
N ASP A 368 -2.26 -10.19 -10.79
CA ASP A 368 -1.82 -9.90 -12.14
C ASP A 368 -0.83 -8.73 -12.14
N GLN A 369 0.45 -9.08 -12.04
CA GLN A 369 1.56 -8.12 -12.01
C GLN A 369 1.72 -7.37 -13.34
N ASP A 370 1.30 -7.95 -14.47
CA ASP A 370 1.38 -7.29 -15.78
C ASP A 370 0.31 -6.20 -15.94
N ASN A 371 -0.75 -6.28 -15.15
CA ASN A 371 -1.80 -5.27 -15.03
C ASN A 371 -1.64 -4.31 -13.84
N PHE A 372 -0.53 -4.40 -13.10
CA PHE A 372 -0.19 -3.47 -12.04
C PHE A 372 0.71 -2.33 -12.56
N TYR A 373 0.09 -1.23 -12.97
CA TYR A 373 0.77 -0.07 -13.54
C TYR A 373 -0.03 1.22 -13.30
N ALA A 374 0.65 2.37 -13.35
CA ALA A 374 0.02 3.68 -13.35
C ALA A 374 -0.53 3.99 -14.75
N GLN A 375 -1.79 4.40 -14.85
CA GLN A 375 -2.39 4.83 -16.11
C GLN A 375 -1.61 6.00 -16.70
N TYR A 376 -1.19 6.93 -15.85
CA TYR A 376 -0.26 7.99 -16.21
C TYR A 376 0.51 8.53 -15.00
N VAL A 377 1.69 9.07 -15.24
CA VAL A 377 2.44 9.91 -14.32
C VAL A 377 3.16 10.99 -15.12
N GLY A 378 3.28 12.20 -14.58
CA GLY A 378 3.86 13.32 -15.31
C GLY A 378 4.29 14.47 -14.42
N SER A 379 4.88 15.47 -15.06
CA SER A 379 5.27 16.73 -14.44
C SER A 379 4.84 17.90 -15.31
N ASN A 380 4.48 19.01 -14.65
CA ASN A 380 4.48 20.32 -15.29
C ASN A 380 5.94 20.80 -15.45
N GLY A 381 6.14 21.84 -16.27
CA GLY A 381 7.45 22.48 -16.41
C GLY A 381 8.09 22.84 -15.07
N THR A 382 9.35 22.46 -14.89
CA THR A 382 10.10 22.65 -13.65
C THR A 382 10.57 24.10 -13.51
N PRO A 383 10.25 24.79 -12.41
CA PRO A 383 10.77 26.13 -12.14
C PRO A 383 12.30 26.10 -11.99
N ILE A 384 12.98 27.09 -12.59
CA ILE A 384 14.43 27.27 -12.49
C ILE A 384 14.69 28.67 -11.99
N LEU A 385 15.39 28.79 -10.87
CA LEU A 385 15.70 30.05 -10.22
C LEU A 385 17.20 30.28 -10.15
N PRO A 386 17.67 31.53 -10.32
CA PRO A 386 19.05 31.89 -10.00
C PRO A 386 19.24 31.92 -8.48
N GLN A 387 20.14 31.10 -7.94
CA GLN A 387 20.51 31.08 -6.52
C GLN A 387 22.04 31.14 -6.39
N ASN A 388 22.56 32.15 -5.69
CA ASN A 388 24.00 32.33 -5.46
C ASN A 388 24.87 32.34 -6.73
N GLY A 389 24.32 32.78 -7.87
CA GLY A 389 25.02 32.81 -9.16
C GLY A 389 24.95 31.49 -9.94
N GLU A 390 24.22 30.50 -9.45
CA GLU A 390 23.96 29.22 -10.12
C GLU A 390 22.47 29.10 -10.49
N LEU A 391 22.15 28.29 -11.49
CA LEU A 391 20.77 27.96 -11.84
C LEU A 391 20.36 26.70 -11.10
N VAL A 392 19.32 26.80 -10.28
CA VAL A 392 18.82 25.71 -9.44
C VAL A 392 17.39 25.39 -9.85
N ALA A 393 17.11 24.11 -10.09
CA ALA A 393 15.76 23.64 -10.31
C ALA A 393 15.05 23.39 -8.98
N GLU A 394 13.81 23.87 -8.89
CA GLU A 394 12.91 23.54 -7.77
C GLU A 394 12.26 22.16 -7.98
N GLN A 395 11.52 21.69 -6.97
CA GLN A 395 10.67 20.52 -7.14
C GLN A 395 9.62 20.75 -8.22
N SER A 396 9.43 19.77 -9.09
CA SER A 396 8.39 19.84 -10.12
C SER A 396 7.00 19.69 -9.48
N SER A 397 5.99 20.26 -10.14
CA SER A 397 4.59 19.94 -9.86
C SER A 397 4.21 18.64 -10.57
N LEU A 398 4.16 17.55 -9.81
CA LEU A 398 3.91 16.19 -10.31
C LEU A 398 2.43 15.82 -10.24
N PHE A 399 2.00 14.91 -11.10
CA PHE A 399 0.64 14.39 -11.13
C PHE A 399 0.60 12.96 -11.68
N GLY A 400 -0.44 12.21 -11.36
CA GLY A 400 -0.55 10.83 -11.79
C GLY A 400 -1.81 10.12 -11.31
N LEU A 401 -2.05 8.95 -11.88
CA LEU A 401 -3.12 8.04 -11.48
C LEU A 401 -2.60 6.60 -11.54
N LEU A 402 -2.70 5.91 -10.41
CA LEU A 402 -2.69 4.46 -10.31
C LEU A 402 -4.11 4.00 -10.03
N ASP A 403 -4.63 3.08 -10.84
CA ASP A 403 -5.97 2.52 -10.72
C ASP A 403 -5.90 1.04 -11.09
N TYR A 404 -5.59 0.22 -10.10
CA TYR A 404 -5.53 -1.22 -10.21
C TYR A 404 -6.87 -1.83 -9.79
N GLN A 405 -7.33 -2.81 -10.56
CA GLN A 405 -8.53 -3.59 -10.25
C GLN A 405 -8.29 -5.05 -10.61
N ASP A 406 -8.74 -5.95 -9.73
CA ASP A 406 -8.71 -7.37 -9.94
C ASP A 406 -9.95 -8.03 -9.31
N ASN A 407 -10.71 -8.72 -10.16
CA ASN A 407 -11.91 -9.45 -9.77
C ASN A 407 -11.67 -10.96 -9.66
N SER A 408 -10.42 -11.41 -9.80
CA SER A 408 -10.07 -12.80 -9.53
C SER A 408 -10.35 -13.13 -8.06
N VAL A 409 -10.37 -14.41 -7.70
CA VAL A 409 -10.39 -14.80 -6.29
C VAL A 409 -9.38 -15.90 -6.12
N PRO A 410 -8.26 -15.66 -5.42
CA PRO A 410 -7.20 -16.65 -5.30
C PRO A 410 -7.69 -17.92 -4.59
N GLU A 411 -7.14 -19.04 -5.01
CA GLU A 411 -7.31 -20.32 -4.33
C GLU A 411 -6.55 -20.31 -3.00
N THR A 412 -7.14 -20.91 -1.97
CA THR A 412 -6.47 -21.01 -0.67
C THR A 412 -5.42 -22.11 -0.66
N GLY A 413 -4.32 -21.86 0.05
CA GLY A 413 -3.36 -22.91 0.38
C GLY A 413 -3.92 -23.93 1.39
N PRO A 414 -3.13 -24.94 1.81
CA PRO A 414 -3.57 -26.00 2.73
C PRO A 414 -4.10 -25.51 4.10
N LEU A 415 -3.66 -24.32 4.51
CA LEU A 415 -4.10 -23.66 5.75
C LEU A 415 -5.45 -22.94 5.61
N GLY A 416 -6.03 -22.86 4.41
CA GLY A 416 -7.34 -22.25 4.18
C GLY A 416 -7.32 -20.72 4.11
N TYR A 417 -6.17 -20.12 3.80
CA TYR A 417 -6.03 -18.66 3.68
C TYR A 417 -5.55 -18.25 2.30
N ALA A 418 -6.05 -17.10 1.84
CA ALA A 418 -5.56 -16.39 0.66
C ALA A 418 -5.72 -14.89 0.86
N PHE A 419 -4.89 -14.11 0.18
CA PHE A 419 -4.92 -12.65 0.21
C PHE A 419 -4.94 -12.08 -1.20
N GLN A 420 -5.70 -11.02 -1.39
CA GLN A 420 -5.80 -10.32 -2.66
C GLN A 420 -6.01 -8.83 -2.43
N VAL A 421 -5.42 -8.01 -3.30
CA VAL A 421 -5.83 -6.62 -3.50
C VAL A 421 -6.88 -6.60 -4.60
N ALA A 422 -8.14 -6.32 -4.27
CA ALA A 422 -9.22 -6.27 -5.25
C ALA A 422 -9.23 -4.94 -6.02
N ASN A 423 -8.89 -3.85 -5.33
CA ASN A 423 -8.57 -2.59 -5.98
C ASN A 423 -7.51 -1.79 -5.20
N LEU A 424 -6.75 -0.98 -5.93
CA LEU A 424 -5.84 0.00 -5.37
C LEU A 424 -5.83 1.22 -6.28
N ARG A 425 -6.34 2.33 -5.77
CA ARG A 425 -6.42 3.59 -6.49
C ARG A 425 -5.70 4.69 -5.73
N VAL A 426 -4.84 5.43 -6.43
CA VAL A 426 -4.09 6.55 -5.90
C VAL A 426 -4.03 7.65 -6.96
N GLN A 427 -4.47 8.85 -6.59
CA GLN A 427 -4.43 10.02 -7.45
C GLN A 427 -3.44 11.04 -6.88
N PHE A 428 -2.58 11.58 -7.76
CA PHE A 428 -1.59 12.57 -7.42
C PHE A 428 -1.85 13.87 -8.17
N GLN A 429 -1.83 14.99 -7.46
CA GLN A 429 -1.87 16.33 -8.05
C GLN A 429 -0.96 17.26 -7.25
N ASN A 430 -0.24 18.14 -7.94
CA ASN A 430 0.69 19.10 -7.34
C ASN A 430 1.67 18.42 -6.34
N SER A 431 2.18 17.25 -6.71
CA SER A 431 3.13 16.46 -5.90
C SER A 431 2.57 15.94 -4.56
N GLN A 432 1.25 15.87 -4.43
CA GLN A 432 0.54 15.38 -3.24
C GLN A 432 -0.46 14.28 -3.61
N ILE A 433 -0.77 13.41 -2.66
CA ILE A 433 -1.86 12.42 -2.78
C ILE A 433 -3.18 13.15 -2.54
N THR A 434 -4.04 13.23 -3.56
CA THR A 434 -5.37 13.87 -3.44
C THR A 434 -6.50 12.87 -3.22
N ALA A 435 -6.29 11.61 -3.59
CA ALA A 435 -7.24 10.54 -3.31
C ALA A 435 -6.51 9.21 -3.15
N PHE A 436 -6.92 8.43 -2.16
CA PHE A 436 -6.48 7.06 -1.95
C PHE A 436 -7.70 6.20 -1.60
N SER A 437 -7.85 5.06 -2.26
CA SER A 437 -8.83 4.04 -1.88
C SER A 437 -8.31 2.67 -2.26
N SER A 438 -8.44 1.70 -1.37
CA SER A 438 -8.10 0.31 -1.66
C SER A 438 -9.13 -0.62 -1.05
N GLU A 439 -9.36 -1.76 -1.70
CA GLU A 439 -10.12 -2.87 -1.16
C GLU A 439 -9.23 -4.10 -1.19
N VAL A 440 -9.10 -4.76 -0.04
CA VAL A 440 -8.32 -5.99 0.08
C VAL A 440 -9.18 -7.10 0.67
N ASN A 441 -9.00 -8.30 0.12
CA ASN A 441 -9.78 -9.49 0.45
C ASN A 441 -8.90 -10.48 1.20
N LEU A 442 -9.37 -10.90 2.38
CA LEU A 442 -8.81 -12.01 3.13
C LEU A 442 -9.78 -13.19 3.08
N THR A 443 -9.38 -14.28 2.42
CA THR A 443 -10.15 -15.53 2.43
C THR A 443 -9.81 -16.32 3.69
N LEU A 444 -10.85 -16.76 4.41
CA LEU A 444 -10.78 -17.50 5.67
C LEU A 444 -11.55 -18.83 5.54
N ASP A 445 -11.07 -19.77 4.73
CA ASP A 445 -11.68 -21.10 4.56
C ASP A 445 -11.46 -22.02 5.77
N LYS A 446 -10.56 -21.64 6.69
CA LYS A 446 -10.42 -22.27 7.99
C LYS A 446 -10.35 -21.25 9.11
N LEU A 447 -10.92 -21.58 10.26
CA LEU A 447 -10.73 -20.89 11.53
C LEU A 447 -10.57 -21.94 12.62
N PHE A 448 -9.58 -21.76 13.50
CA PHE A 448 -9.22 -22.76 14.51
C PHE A 448 -9.01 -24.17 13.91
N ASP A 449 -8.33 -24.22 12.76
CA ASP A 449 -8.04 -25.40 11.93
C ASP A 449 -9.25 -26.18 11.40
N GLU A 450 -10.47 -25.67 11.56
CA GLU A 450 -11.70 -26.28 11.06
C GLU A 450 -12.24 -25.52 9.85
N ALA A 451 -12.87 -26.24 8.91
CA ALA A 451 -13.43 -25.65 7.71
C ALA A 451 -14.60 -24.70 8.04
N THR A 452 -14.70 -23.61 7.29
CA THR A 452 -15.70 -22.56 7.52
C THR A 452 -16.64 -22.36 6.33
N GLN A 453 -17.81 -21.79 6.63
CA GLN A 453 -18.72 -21.24 5.65
C GLN A 453 -19.26 -19.89 6.13
N LEU A 454 -19.02 -18.83 5.37
CA LEU A 454 -19.48 -17.48 5.64
C LEU A 454 -20.97 -17.36 5.29
N LEU A 455 -21.81 -17.31 6.32
CA LEU A 455 -23.27 -17.42 6.21
C LEU A 455 -23.93 -16.23 5.53
N ASN A 456 -23.33 -15.05 5.63
CA ASN A 456 -23.81 -13.80 5.02
C ASN A 456 -23.02 -13.42 3.75
N SER A 457 -22.31 -14.38 3.15
CA SER A 457 -21.58 -14.16 1.90
C SER A 457 -22.53 -14.08 0.70
N ARG A 458 -22.39 -13.01 -0.10
CA ARG A 458 -23.12 -12.89 -1.38
C ARG A 458 -22.52 -13.74 -2.49
N SER A 459 -21.21 -13.95 -2.46
CA SER A 459 -20.47 -14.74 -3.46
C SER A 459 -20.39 -16.23 -3.11
N GLY A 460 -20.84 -16.62 -1.91
CA GLY A 460 -20.63 -17.95 -1.36
C GLY A 460 -19.18 -18.23 -0.96
N ARG A 461 -18.30 -17.22 -1.00
CA ARG A 461 -16.90 -17.31 -0.60
C ARG A 461 -16.69 -16.80 0.82
N ASN A 462 -15.69 -17.35 1.51
CA ASN A 462 -15.33 -17.02 2.88
C ASN A 462 -14.44 -15.77 2.97
N ILE A 463 -14.87 -14.66 2.38
CA ILE A 463 -14.03 -13.46 2.22
C ILE A 463 -14.42 -12.40 3.26
N VAL A 464 -13.43 -11.92 4.00
CA VAL A 464 -13.49 -10.65 4.75
C VAL A 464 -12.89 -9.55 3.89
N ILE A 465 -13.68 -8.52 3.62
CA ILE A 465 -13.29 -7.37 2.80
C ILE A 465 -12.86 -6.23 3.72
N LEU A 466 -11.61 -5.77 3.61
CA LEU A 466 -11.08 -4.61 4.33
C LEU A 466 -10.94 -3.42 3.37
N GLN A 467 -11.34 -2.24 3.84
CA GLN A 467 -11.21 -0.98 3.10
C GLN A 467 -9.97 -0.23 3.58
N GLY A 468 -9.19 0.28 2.62
CA GLY A 468 -7.99 1.08 2.83
C GLY A 468 -8.27 2.56 2.62
N PHE A 469 -7.80 3.39 3.55
CA PHE A 469 -7.86 4.85 3.49
C PHE A 469 -6.57 5.47 4.05
N THR A 470 -6.34 6.74 3.74
CA THR A 470 -5.24 7.54 4.32
C THR A 470 -5.70 8.25 5.58
N GLU A 471 -4.84 8.33 6.58
CA GLU A 471 -4.99 9.17 7.77
C GLU A 471 -3.80 10.13 7.84
N GLU A 472 -4.04 11.41 8.11
CA GLU A 472 -3.00 12.41 8.30
C GLU A 472 -2.81 12.68 9.79
N HIS A 473 -1.58 12.49 10.28
CA HIS A 473 -1.21 12.80 11.66
C HIS A 473 0.08 13.63 11.62
N ASP A 474 0.04 14.85 12.17
CA ASP A 474 1.18 15.78 12.21
C ASP A 474 1.83 16.04 10.82
N GLY A 475 1.03 16.08 9.76
CA GLY A 475 1.49 16.28 8.38
C GLY A 475 2.10 15.03 7.73
N VAL A 476 2.05 13.87 8.38
CA VAL A 476 2.49 12.58 7.84
C VAL A 476 1.29 11.75 7.43
N ILE A 477 1.26 11.33 6.17
CA ILE A 477 0.25 10.41 5.64
C ILE A 477 0.57 9.00 6.12
N THR A 478 -0.40 8.35 6.74
CA THR A 478 -0.38 6.94 7.13
C THR A 478 -1.52 6.20 6.45
N TYR A 479 -1.37 4.89 6.29
CA TYR A 479 -2.37 4.05 5.62
C TYR A 479 -3.03 3.12 6.61
N SER A 480 -4.36 3.08 6.59
CA SER A 480 -5.18 2.29 7.51
C SER A 480 -6.07 1.37 6.70
N PHE A 481 -6.02 0.07 7.01
CA PHE A 481 -6.89 -0.94 6.41
C PHE A 481 -7.75 -1.54 7.49
N SER A 482 -9.06 -1.41 7.34
CA SER A 482 -9.96 -1.96 8.34
C SER A 482 -11.28 -2.45 7.76
N PHE A 483 -11.87 -3.37 8.50
CA PHE A 483 -13.24 -3.80 8.37
C PHE A 483 -13.92 -3.62 9.72
N SER A 484 -15.17 -3.17 9.71
CA SER A 484 -16.09 -3.27 10.84
C SER A 484 -17.48 -3.65 10.31
N GLY A 485 -18.09 -4.65 10.93
CA GLY A 485 -19.34 -5.22 10.49
C GLY A 485 -19.52 -6.60 11.09
N GLU A 486 -20.33 -7.45 10.48
CA GLU A 486 -20.55 -8.81 10.98
C GLU A 486 -20.27 -9.82 9.87
N ASN A 487 -19.31 -10.73 10.07
CA ASN A 487 -19.07 -11.88 9.22
C ASN A 487 -19.26 -13.15 10.05
N TYR A 488 -20.29 -13.93 9.77
CA TYR A 488 -20.63 -15.12 10.55
C TYR A 488 -20.09 -16.39 9.89
N PHE A 489 -18.95 -16.90 10.37
CA PHE A 489 -18.36 -18.13 9.85
C PHE A 489 -18.93 -19.33 10.59
N ALA A 490 -19.85 -20.06 9.98
CA ALA A 490 -20.27 -21.37 10.48
C ALA A 490 -19.13 -22.40 10.34
N LEU A 491 -19.09 -23.36 11.25
CA LEU A 491 -18.15 -24.49 11.19
C LEU A 491 -18.96 -25.79 11.11
N PRO A 492 -19.45 -26.17 9.91
CA PRO A 492 -20.48 -27.21 9.77
C PRO A 492 -20.01 -28.59 10.26
N ASP A 493 -18.72 -28.88 10.14
CA ASP A 493 -18.14 -30.15 10.58
C ASP A 493 -17.64 -30.10 12.03
N SER A 494 -17.72 -28.94 12.71
CA SER A 494 -17.22 -28.81 14.08
C SER A 494 -18.19 -29.40 15.08
N HIS A 495 -17.65 -30.22 15.99
CA HIS A 495 -18.36 -30.73 17.16
C HIS A 495 -18.22 -29.80 18.38
N ILE A 496 -17.50 -28.70 18.24
CA ILE A 496 -17.13 -27.81 19.34
C ILE A 496 -17.66 -26.40 19.12
N LEU A 497 -17.56 -25.87 17.91
CA LEU A 497 -18.00 -24.53 17.54
C LEU A 497 -19.27 -24.60 16.69
N ASN A 498 -20.21 -23.70 16.96
CA ASN A 498 -21.33 -23.39 16.07
C ASN A 498 -20.83 -22.47 14.94
N ASN A 499 -20.31 -21.32 15.36
CA ASN A 499 -19.81 -20.26 14.49
C ASN A 499 -18.71 -19.45 15.18
N VAL A 500 -17.91 -18.77 14.37
CA VAL A 500 -16.99 -17.72 14.77
C VAL A 500 -17.36 -16.47 14.00
N ASP A 501 -17.61 -15.38 14.71
CA ASP A 501 -17.91 -14.11 14.08
C ASP A 501 -16.67 -13.26 14.00
N ILE A 502 -16.37 -12.70 12.84
CA ILE A 502 -15.36 -11.65 12.70
C ILE A 502 -16.08 -10.31 12.65
N VAL A 503 -15.92 -9.50 13.71
CA VAL A 503 -16.62 -8.22 13.87
C VAL A 503 -15.75 -7.01 13.50
N LYS A 504 -14.43 -7.20 13.55
CA LYS A 504 -13.45 -6.22 13.12
C LYS A 504 -12.22 -6.95 12.59
N ALA A 505 -11.61 -6.38 11.56
CA ALA A 505 -10.31 -6.79 11.08
C ALA A 505 -9.46 -5.56 10.76
N THR A 506 -8.14 -5.66 10.91
CA THR A 506 -7.19 -4.66 10.41
C THR A 506 -6.07 -5.35 9.63
N PHE A 507 -5.49 -4.65 8.68
CA PHE A 507 -4.31 -5.11 7.93
C PHE A 507 -3.16 -4.11 8.04
N SER A 508 -1.95 -4.61 8.22
CA SER A 508 -0.73 -3.79 8.29
C SER A 508 0.47 -4.51 7.68
N THR A 509 1.43 -3.73 7.18
CA THR A 509 2.76 -4.23 6.79
C THR A 509 3.73 -4.10 7.97
N ASP A 510 4.49 -5.15 8.27
CA ASP A 510 5.55 -5.05 9.29
C ASP A 510 6.71 -4.18 8.76
N PRO A 511 7.42 -3.45 9.65
CA PRO A 511 8.67 -2.80 9.30
C PRO A 511 9.67 -3.80 8.68
N PRO A 512 10.56 -3.34 7.79
CA PRO A 512 11.50 -4.22 7.11
C PRO A 512 12.44 -4.88 8.13
N GLY A 513 12.56 -6.21 8.03
CA GLY A 513 13.49 -6.99 8.85
C GLY A 513 14.91 -7.04 8.26
N ASN A 514 15.75 -7.92 8.82
CA ASN A 514 17.10 -8.16 8.29
C ASN A 514 17.08 -8.89 6.93
N ASP A 515 16.02 -9.65 6.62
CA ASP A 515 15.84 -10.30 5.33
C ASP A 515 15.07 -9.36 4.40
N THR A 516 15.79 -8.67 3.51
CA THR A 516 15.21 -7.71 2.56
C THR A 516 14.35 -8.37 1.48
N THR A 517 14.36 -9.71 1.38
CA THR A 517 13.52 -10.48 0.45
C THR A 517 12.17 -10.88 1.05
N LEU A 518 11.98 -10.66 2.35
CA LEU A 518 10.78 -11.04 3.07
C LEU A 518 9.92 -9.81 3.38
N THR A 519 8.70 -9.81 2.85
CA THR A 519 7.64 -8.88 3.20
C THR A 519 6.64 -9.60 4.11
N ILE A 520 6.24 -8.96 5.22
CA ILE A 520 5.28 -9.54 6.17
C ILE A 520 4.05 -8.64 6.25
N GLY A 521 2.88 -9.22 5.98
CA GLY A 521 1.58 -8.61 6.23
C GLY A 521 0.90 -9.26 7.44
N ARG A 522 0.20 -8.46 8.25
CA ARG A 522 -0.53 -8.95 9.43
C ARG A 522 -2.00 -8.57 9.37
N PHE A 523 -2.85 -9.58 9.45
CA PHE A 523 -4.27 -9.40 9.73
C PHE A 523 -4.51 -9.59 11.21
N THR A 524 -5.07 -8.60 11.88
CA THR A 524 -5.52 -8.73 13.28
C THR A 524 -7.04 -8.77 13.30
N LEU A 525 -7.60 -9.80 13.92
CA LEU A 525 -9.03 -10.07 13.94
C LEU A 525 -9.59 -9.95 15.36
N TRP A 526 -10.80 -9.40 15.45
CA TRP A 526 -11.65 -9.39 16.64
C TRP A 526 -12.95 -10.09 16.31
N GLY A 527 -13.52 -10.75 17.30
CA GLY A 527 -14.66 -11.61 17.03
C GLY A 527 -15.37 -12.16 18.24
N ARG A 528 -16.29 -13.08 17.96
CA ARG A 528 -17.09 -13.80 18.95
C ARG A 528 -16.94 -15.31 18.70
N LEU A 529 -16.63 -16.07 19.74
CA LEU A 529 -16.66 -17.53 19.73
C LEU A 529 -18.01 -18.00 20.24
N ASN A 530 -18.67 -18.87 19.47
CA ASN A 530 -19.92 -19.49 19.84
C ASN A 530 -19.72 -21.02 19.88
N PHE A 531 -19.57 -21.58 21.08
CA PHE A 531 -19.40 -23.02 21.26
C PHE A 531 -20.74 -23.75 21.22
N ARG A 532 -20.72 -25.03 20.85
CA ARG A 532 -21.87 -25.94 20.97
C ARG A 532 -22.17 -26.23 22.45
N ASP A 533 -23.43 -26.55 22.74
CA ASP A 533 -23.77 -27.19 24.02
C ASP A 533 -23.47 -28.69 23.87
N LEU A 534 -22.54 -29.19 24.69
CA LEU A 534 -22.09 -30.59 24.62
C LEU A 534 -22.99 -31.56 25.43
N GLU A 535 -24.18 -31.10 25.85
CA GLU A 535 -25.30 -31.75 26.55
C GLU A 535 -24.95 -32.48 27.87
N THR A 536 -23.94 -33.33 27.82
CA THR A 536 -23.43 -34.15 28.92
C THR A 536 -22.51 -33.38 29.87
N PHE A 537 -21.88 -32.30 29.42
CA PHE A 537 -20.98 -31.45 30.20
C PHE A 537 -20.62 -30.16 29.45
N ASP A 538 -21.10 -29.01 29.95
CA ASP A 538 -20.86 -27.71 29.32
C ASP A 538 -19.61 -27.00 29.88
N GLY A 539 -18.44 -27.57 29.54
CA GLY A 539 -17.14 -27.05 29.98
C GLY A 539 -16.67 -25.80 29.24
N LEU A 540 -17.16 -25.57 28.02
CA LEU A 540 -16.77 -24.42 27.19
C LEU A 540 -17.66 -23.21 27.45
N SER A 541 -18.89 -23.43 27.94
CA SER A 541 -19.73 -22.45 28.65
C SER A 541 -20.26 -21.23 27.88
N PHE A 542 -19.66 -20.85 26.75
CA PHE A 542 -20.02 -19.67 25.98
C PHE A 542 -20.60 -20.08 24.63
N GLY A 543 -21.77 -19.56 24.25
CA GLY A 543 -22.44 -19.95 23.01
C GLY A 543 -23.93 -20.17 23.22
N SER A 544 -24.69 -20.14 22.13
CA SER A 544 -26.13 -20.40 22.16
C SER A 544 -26.42 -21.87 22.48
N ASP A 545 -27.46 -22.14 23.26
CA ASP A 545 -27.96 -23.50 23.54
C ASP A 545 -28.55 -24.17 22.27
N THR A 546 -28.96 -23.35 21.30
CA THR A 546 -29.42 -23.78 19.98
C THR A 546 -28.36 -23.51 18.90
N SER A 547 -28.26 -24.36 17.89
CA SER A 547 -27.34 -24.13 16.77
C SER A 547 -27.93 -23.16 15.74
N LEU A 548 -27.95 -21.87 16.06
CA LEU A 548 -28.50 -20.81 15.19
C LEU A 548 -27.79 -20.76 13.83
N SER A 549 -26.49 -21.09 13.77
CA SER A 549 -25.73 -21.17 12.53
C SER A 549 -26.18 -22.32 11.63
N ASP A 550 -26.56 -23.47 12.20
CA ASP A 550 -27.08 -24.61 11.43
C ASP A 550 -28.47 -24.28 10.83
N ASP A 551 -29.29 -23.51 11.55
CA ASP A 551 -30.56 -22.96 11.05
C ASP A 551 -30.34 -22.02 9.84
N VAL A 552 -29.39 -21.07 9.96
CA VAL A 552 -29.02 -20.16 8.87
C VAL A 552 -28.48 -20.94 7.67
N LEU A 553 -27.62 -21.93 7.90
CA LEU A 553 -27.08 -22.78 6.84
C LEU A 553 -28.20 -23.55 6.12
N THR A 554 -29.16 -24.08 6.87
CA THR A 554 -30.33 -24.77 6.32
C THR A 554 -31.17 -23.83 5.45
N ALA A 555 -31.43 -22.61 5.92
CA ALA A 555 -32.16 -21.58 5.17
C ALA A 555 -31.39 -21.13 3.91
N SER A 556 -30.06 -20.98 3.99
CA SER A 556 -29.20 -20.65 2.85
C SER A 556 -29.24 -21.74 1.77
N ASN A 557 -29.18 -23.02 2.18
CA ASN A 557 -29.32 -24.16 1.28
C ASN A 557 -30.72 -24.24 0.66
N LEU A 558 -31.75 -23.75 1.35
CA LEU A 558 -33.09 -23.63 0.77
C LEU A 558 -33.10 -22.57 -0.35
N VAL A 559 -32.53 -21.38 -0.13
CA VAL A 559 -32.40 -20.33 -1.17
C VAL A 559 -31.70 -20.86 -2.42
N ASN A 560 -30.56 -21.54 -2.24
CA ASN A 560 -29.79 -22.10 -3.36
C ASN A 560 -30.56 -23.16 -4.16
N ARG A 561 -31.40 -23.96 -3.49
CA ARG A 561 -32.27 -24.94 -4.17
C ARG A 561 -33.43 -24.25 -4.88
N SER A 562 -34.06 -23.26 -4.26
CA SER A 562 -35.18 -22.50 -4.84
C SER A 562 -34.76 -21.74 -6.09
N ALA A 563 -33.54 -21.20 -6.13
CA ALA A 563 -32.99 -20.54 -7.32
C ALA A 563 -32.94 -21.48 -8.54
N ARG A 564 -32.72 -22.79 -8.33
CA ARG A 564 -32.73 -23.79 -9.42
C ARG A 564 -34.14 -24.13 -9.92
N ALA A 565 -35.16 -23.93 -9.08
CA ALA A 565 -36.56 -24.18 -9.45
C ALA A 565 -37.16 -23.10 -10.38
N LEU A 566 -36.48 -21.95 -10.55
CA LEU A 566 -36.84 -20.91 -11.52
C LEU A 566 -36.82 -21.41 -12.97
N GLU A 567 -36.13 -22.52 -13.24
CA GLU A 567 -36.05 -23.14 -14.57
C GLU A 567 -37.35 -23.87 -14.98
N ASP A 568 -38.18 -24.27 -14.00
CA ASP A 568 -39.37 -25.12 -14.23
C ASP A 568 -40.70 -24.32 -14.30
N ASP A 569 -40.91 -23.37 -13.38
CA ASP A 569 -42.04 -22.45 -13.36
C ASP A 569 -41.59 -21.10 -12.78
N TYR A 570 -41.57 -20.08 -13.64
CA TYR A 570 -40.99 -18.77 -13.31
C TYR A 570 -41.70 -18.07 -12.13
N GLN A 571 -43.04 -18.10 -12.07
CA GLN A 571 -43.76 -17.35 -11.05
C GLN A 571 -43.74 -18.09 -9.70
N VAL A 572 -43.94 -19.41 -9.72
CA VAL A 572 -43.83 -20.25 -8.51
C VAL A 572 -42.39 -20.23 -7.99
N GLY A 573 -41.41 -20.23 -8.88
CA GLY A 573 -39.99 -20.12 -8.54
C GLY A 573 -39.64 -18.80 -7.85
N ILE A 574 -40.16 -17.67 -8.32
CA ILE A 574 -39.95 -16.36 -7.67
C ILE A 574 -40.58 -16.33 -6.28
N ASP A 575 -41.83 -16.80 -6.14
CA ASP A 575 -42.52 -16.78 -4.84
C ASP A 575 -41.78 -17.66 -3.81
N THR A 576 -41.30 -18.83 -4.24
CA THR A 576 -40.52 -19.75 -3.42
C THR A 576 -39.15 -19.17 -3.05
N LEU A 577 -38.48 -18.49 -3.99
CA LEU A 577 -37.21 -17.83 -3.72
C LEU A 577 -37.38 -16.68 -2.72
N ASN A 578 -38.39 -15.83 -2.90
CA ASN A 578 -38.69 -14.73 -1.99
C ASN A 578 -38.98 -15.23 -0.57
N GLN A 579 -39.74 -16.33 -0.43
CA GLN A 579 -40.01 -16.95 0.86
C GLN A 579 -38.72 -17.48 1.51
N ALA A 580 -37.89 -18.19 0.76
CA ALA A 580 -36.62 -18.71 1.25
C ALA A 580 -35.65 -17.59 1.66
N SER A 581 -35.59 -16.49 0.89
CA SER A 581 -34.78 -15.32 1.23
C SER A 581 -35.28 -14.61 2.48
N ALA A 582 -36.59 -14.52 2.69
CA ALA A 582 -37.16 -13.97 3.91
C ALA A 582 -36.85 -14.84 5.14
N GLU A 583 -36.93 -16.16 5.01
CA GLU A 583 -36.53 -17.11 6.06
C GLU A 583 -35.03 -16.99 6.38
N LEU A 584 -34.17 -16.90 5.37
CA LEU A 584 -32.73 -16.69 5.57
C LEU A 584 -32.46 -15.38 6.33
N GLN A 585 -33.11 -14.29 5.95
CA GLN A 585 -32.93 -13.00 6.63
C GLN A 585 -33.39 -13.08 8.09
N GLN A 586 -34.54 -13.71 8.36
CA GLN A 586 -35.01 -13.91 9.72
C GLN A 586 -33.99 -14.72 10.56
N LYS A 587 -33.42 -15.78 9.99
CA LYS A 587 -32.41 -16.59 10.68
C LYS A 587 -31.10 -15.85 10.91
N LEU A 588 -30.68 -15.01 9.97
CA LEU A 588 -29.53 -14.11 10.17
C LEU A 588 -29.80 -13.11 11.29
N ASP A 589 -31.00 -12.54 11.38
CA ASP A 589 -31.38 -11.62 12.45
C ASP A 589 -31.40 -12.33 13.82
N GLU A 590 -31.89 -13.57 13.89
CA GLU A 590 -31.82 -14.41 15.10
C GLU A 590 -30.37 -14.67 15.53
N LEU A 591 -29.47 -14.95 14.57
CA LEU A 591 -28.04 -15.14 14.84
C LEU A 591 -27.36 -13.84 15.31
N ALA A 592 -27.66 -12.71 14.67
CA ALA A 592 -27.12 -11.39 15.01
C ALA A 592 -27.49 -10.96 16.43
N ASN A 593 -28.70 -11.31 16.88
CA ASN A 593 -29.20 -11.01 18.22
C ASN A 593 -28.76 -12.04 19.28
N ASN A 594 -27.90 -13.01 18.94
CA ASN A 594 -27.37 -13.94 19.94
C ASN A 594 -26.50 -13.19 20.95
N GLU A 595 -26.89 -13.22 22.22
CA GLU A 595 -26.13 -12.62 23.31
C GLU A 595 -25.12 -13.60 23.95
N GLN A 596 -25.26 -14.90 23.73
CA GLN A 596 -24.42 -15.91 24.38
C GLN A 596 -23.19 -16.21 23.51
N PHE A 597 -22.06 -15.59 23.84
CA PHE A 597 -20.79 -15.77 23.16
C PHE A 597 -19.61 -15.38 24.05
N LEU A 598 -18.40 -15.75 23.63
CA LEU A 598 -17.14 -15.28 24.19
C LEU A 598 -16.46 -14.32 23.22
N GLN A 599 -16.38 -13.05 23.59
CA GLN A 599 -15.74 -12.03 22.76
C GLN A 599 -14.22 -12.11 22.88
N PHE A 600 -13.55 -12.09 21.73
CA PHE A 600 -12.10 -12.15 21.63
C PHE A 600 -11.52 -11.01 20.79
N SER A 601 -10.23 -10.78 20.99
CA SER A 601 -9.41 -9.83 20.25
C SER A 601 -8.05 -10.45 19.94
N LYS A 602 -7.34 -9.90 18.96
CA LYS A 602 -5.93 -10.21 18.65
C LYS A 602 -5.67 -11.64 18.14
N LEU A 603 -6.63 -12.25 17.44
CA LEU A 603 -6.31 -13.39 16.58
C LEU A 603 -5.53 -12.84 15.38
N THR A 604 -4.29 -13.31 15.18
CA THR A 604 -3.43 -12.77 14.12
C THR A 604 -3.20 -13.81 13.03
N ILE A 605 -3.38 -13.43 11.78
CA ILE A 605 -2.95 -14.19 10.61
C ILE A 605 -1.78 -13.44 9.99
N VAL A 606 -0.65 -14.12 9.87
CA VAL A 606 0.59 -13.56 9.35
C VAL A 606 0.80 -14.10 7.94
N MET A 607 0.87 -13.20 6.98
CA MET A 607 1.27 -13.50 5.61
C MET A 607 2.76 -13.24 5.46
N ASN A 608 3.52 -14.26 5.10
CA ASN A 608 4.93 -14.17 4.76
C ASN A 608 5.06 -14.29 3.25
N CYS A 609 5.60 -13.25 2.62
CA CYS A 609 5.74 -13.14 1.19
C CYS A 609 7.23 -13.00 0.85
N LYS A 610 7.81 -14.05 0.29
CA LYS A 610 9.22 -14.11 -0.04
C LYS A 610 9.42 -13.85 -1.53
N HIS A 611 10.20 -12.82 -1.84
CA HIS A 611 10.52 -12.41 -3.21
C HIS A 611 11.85 -13.04 -3.63
N THR A 612 11.81 -14.02 -4.55
CA THR A 612 13.02 -14.69 -5.05
C THR A 612 13.02 -14.71 -6.57
N ASN A 613 14.01 -14.05 -7.20
CA ASN A 613 14.22 -14.04 -8.66
C ASN A 613 12.95 -13.71 -9.48
N GLY A 614 12.13 -12.77 -9.01
CA GLY A 614 10.88 -12.37 -9.68
C GLY A 614 9.67 -13.28 -9.40
N THR A 615 9.82 -14.33 -8.60
CA THR A 615 8.69 -15.12 -8.08
C THR A 615 8.37 -14.71 -6.64
N GLN A 616 7.09 -14.67 -6.31
CA GLN A 616 6.61 -14.51 -4.94
C GLN A 616 6.19 -15.89 -4.38
N ASP A 617 6.71 -16.25 -3.22
CA ASP A 617 6.25 -17.41 -2.43
C ASP A 617 5.49 -16.90 -1.21
N ILE A 618 4.18 -17.18 -1.16
CA ILE A 618 3.27 -16.67 -0.14
C ILE A 618 2.86 -17.82 0.77
N THR A 619 3.16 -17.67 2.05
CA THR A 619 2.76 -18.61 3.10
C THR A 619 2.02 -17.87 4.20
N PHE A 620 1.08 -18.57 4.85
CA PHE A 620 0.34 -18.04 5.97
C PHE A 620 0.72 -18.78 7.26
N SER A 621 0.62 -18.10 8.38
CA SER A 621 0.62 -18.72 9.70
C SER A 621 -0.42 -18.04 10.59
N VAL A 622 -0.90 -18.77 11.59
CA VAL A 622 -1.86 -18.25 12.57
C VAL A 622 -1.14 -18.12 13.91
N ASP A 623 -1.24 -16.95 14.51
CA ASP A 623 -0.84 -16.71 15.89
C ASP A 623 -2.08 -16.42 16.73
N ALA A 624 -2.53 -17.46 17.43
CA ALA A 624 -3.60 -17.38 18.41
C ALA A 624 -3.09 -17.16 19.85
N SER A 625 -1.78 -17.05 20.06
CA SER A 625 -1.18 -16.93 21.41
C SER A 625 -1.49 -15.58 22.07
N GLN A 626 -1.79 -14.56 21.26
CA GLN A 626 -2.10 -13.21 21.71
C GLN A 626 -3.59 -12.97 21.95
N ILE A 627 -4.43 -13.98 21.74
CA ILE A 627 -5.88 -13.85 21.94
C ILE A 627 -6.17 -13.41 23.37
N ALA A 628 -6.95 -12.33 23.49
CA ALA A 628 -7.46 -11.81 24.75
C ALA A 628 -8.98 -11.71 24.72
N PHE A 629 -9.63 -11.92 25.87
CA PHE A 629 -11.08 -11.94 25.99
C PHE A 629 -11.62 -10.65 26.61
N ASP A 630 -12.76 -10.19 26.08
CA ASP A 630 -13.56 -9.15 26.70
C ASP A 630 -14.74 -9.78 27.45
N LEU A 631 -14.51 -10.10 28.72
CA LEU A 631 -15.52 -10.72 29.57
C LEU A 631 -16.69 -9.78 29.91
N ALA A 632 -16.52 -8.46 29.79
CA ALA A 632 -17.61 -7.51 30.05
C ALA A 632 -18.66 -7.52 28.93
N GLN A 633 -18.24 -7.87 27.71
CA GLN A 633 -19.12 -8.05 26.56
C GLN A 633 -19.46 -9.52 26.28
N SER A 634 -18.93 -10.46 27.07
CA SER A 634 -19.20 -11.90 26.93
C SER A 634 -20.31 -12.35 27.86
N LYS A 635 -21.09 -13.35 27.44
CA LYS A 635 -22.16 -13.94 28.26
C LYS A 635 -22.09 -15.46 28.18
N ALA A 636 -21.80 -16.09 29.31
CA ALA A 636 -21.85 -17.54 29.44
C ALA A 636 -23.30 -18.04 29.55
N ARG A 637 -23.54 -19.30 29.21
CA ARG A 637 -24.85 -19.94 29.42
C ARG A 637 -25.16 -20.03 30.91
N PRO A 638 -26.40 -19.80 31.35
CA PRO A 638 -26.76 -19.80 32.78
C PRO A 638 -26.47 -21.12 33.52
N HIS A 639 -26.49 -22.26 32.83
CA HIS A 639 -26.30 -23.60 33.41
C HIS A 639 -24.92 -24.22 33.13
N SER A 640 -24.00 -23.42 32.60
CA SER A 640 -22.65 -23.85 32.24
C SER A 640 -21.72 -24.05 33.43
N LEU A 641 -20.57 -24.69 33.19
CA LEU A 641 -19.51 -24.82 34.19
C LEU A 641 -19.03 -23.44 34.66
N TYR A 642 -18.78 -22.50 33.75
CA TYR A 642 -18.30 -21.16 34.10
C TYR A 642 -19.29 -20.40 35.01
N SER A 643 -20.60 -20.53 34.76
CA SER A 643 -21.61 -19.80 35.54
C SER A 643 -21.90 -20.42 36.90
N LYS A 644 -21.82 -21.76 36.99
CA LYS A 644 -22.15 -22.52 38.20
C LYS A 644 -20.95 -22.89 39.06
N PHE A 645 -19.73 -22.59 38.61
CA PHE A 645 -18.49 -22.93 39.28
C PHE A 645 -17.57 -21.70 39.37
N PRO A 646 -16.84 -21.49 40.49
CA PRO A 646 -15.94 -20.33 40.71
C PRO A 646 -14.70 -20.31 39.81
N LEU A 647 -14.90 -20.09 38.53
CA LEU A 647 -13.87 -20.03 37.50
C LEU A 647 -13.64 -18.60 37.02
N LYS A 648 -12.37 -18.29 36.78
CA LYS A 648 -11.92 -17.09 36.09
C LYS A 648 -11.19 -17.49 34.83
N LEU A 649 -11.69 -17.11 33.65
CA LEU A 649 -11.01 -17.36 32.38
C LEU A 649 -9.74 -16.50 32.33
N THR A 650 -8.57 -17.12 32.16
CA THR A 650 -7.28 -16.40 32.18
C THR A 650 -6.71 -16.13 30.81
N ASN A 651 -6.66 -17.15 29.95
CA ASN A 651 -6.04 -17.05 28.64
C ASN A 651 -6.50 -18.16 27.71
N PHE A 652 -6.38 -17.87 26.41
CA PHE A 652 -6.46 -18.87 25.37
C PHE A 652 -5.20 -19.75 25.39
N VAL A 653 -5.35 -21.00 24.99
CA VAL A 653 -4.27 -21.98 24.85
C VAL A 653 -4.28 -22.48 23.42
N TYR A 654 -3.14 -22.36 22.75
CA TYR A 654 -2.92 -22.93 21.43
C TYR A 654 -1.75 -23.93 21.54
N LEU A 655 -2.00 -25.17 21.13
CA LEU A 655 -0.98 -26.20 21.04
C LEU A 655 -0.53 -26.29 19.59
N ASP A 656 0.62 -25.68 19.31
CA ASP A 656 1.26 -25.78 18.01
C ASP A 656 2.12 -27.07 17.98
N PRO A 657 1.80 -28.07 17.14
CA PRO A 657 2.61 -29.28 17.02
C PRO A 657 4.04 -29.00 16.53
N ALA A 658 4.29 -27.86 15.87
CA ALA A 658 5.62 -27.41 15.50
C ALA A 658 6.41 -26.82 16.69
N GLN A 659 5.75 -26.50 17.81
CA GLN A 659 6.36 -25.96 19.02
C GLN A 659 6.02 -26.81 20.26
N PRO A 660 6.49 -28.06 20.34
CA PRO A 660 6.12 -28.99 21.42
C PRO A 660 6.50 -28.51 22.83
N ASP A 661 7.52 -27.66 22.95
CA ASP A 661 7.93 -27.08 24.22
C ASP A 661 6.94 -26.05 24.79
N SER A 662 6.04 -25.52 23.96
CA SER A 662 4.95 -24.62 24.36
C SER A 662 3.82 -25.33 25.11
N LYS A 663 3.76 -26.68 25.03
CA LYS A 663 2.71 -27.50 25.64
C LYS A 663 2.64 -27.29 27.17
N PRO A 664 1.46 -26.96 27.74
CA PRO A 664 1.34 -26.70 29.18
C PRO A 664 1.75 -27.89 30.04
N LYS A 665 2.66 -27.65 30.99
CA LYS A 665 3.22 -28.69 31.87
C LYS A 665 2.52 -28.71 33.23
N GLY A 666 2.50 -29.88 33.89
CA GLY A 666 2.01 -30.04 35.26
C GLY A 666 0.50 -30.21 35.40
N TYR A 667 -0.23 -30.43 34.31
CA TYR A 667 -1.66 -30.73 34.33
C TYR A 667 -1.91 -32.23 34.52
N LEU A 668 -2.75 -32.57 35.48
CA LEU A 668 -3.22 -33.93 35.75
C LEU A 668 -4.55 -34.14 35.03
N THR A 669 -4.73 -35.26 34.34
CA THR A 669 -6.01 -35.59 33.68
C THR A 669 -7.15 -35.60 34.69
N VAL A 670 -8.20 -34.85 34.36
CA VAL A 670 -9.49 -34.85 35.06
C VAL A 670 -10.46 -35.70 34.27
N LYS A 671 -11.11 -36.64 34.94
CA LYS A 671 -12.21 -37.40 34.32
C LYS A 671 -13.45 -36.53 34.24
N THR A 672 -14.05 -36.43 33.06
CA THR A 672 -15.30 -35.70 32.83
C THR A 672 -16.32 -36.60 32.11
N PRO A 673 -17.60 -36.20 32.01
CA PRO A 673 -18.57 -36.88 31.15
C PRO A 673 -18.16 -36.90 29.67
N LEU A 674 -17.36 -35.93 29.21
CA LEU A 674 -16.81 -35.91 27.84
C LEU A 674 -15.77 -37.03 27.61
N GLY A 675 -15.21 -37.60 28.68
CA GLY A 675 -14.30 -38.74 28.62
C GLY A 675 -13.05 -38.58 29.47
N THR A 676 -12.04 -39.41 29.18
CA THR A 676 -10.72 -39.36 29.80
C THR A 676 -9.66 -39.40 28.71
N GLY A 677 -9.27 -38.24 28.19
CA GLY A 677 -8.18 -38.09 27.22
C GLY A 677 -6.81 -37.89 27.88
N SER A 678 -5.75 -38.22 27.15
CA SER A 678 -4.42 -37.65 27.40
C SER A 678 -4.34 -36.25 26.78
N MET A 679 -3.37 -35.45 27.22
CA MET A 679 -3.17 -34.12 26.63
C MET A 679 -2.73 -34.25 25.17
N PRO A 680 -3.46 -33.66 24.20
CA PRO A 680 -3.15 -33.80 22.78
C PRO A 680 -1.88 -33.03 22.41
N ASP A 681 -1.34 -33.29 21.22
CA ASP A 681 -0.14 -32.62 20.71
C ASP A 681 -0.46 -31.34 19.94
N SER A 682 -1.69 -31.22 19.43
CA SER A 682 -2.25 -30.01 18.83
C SER A 682 -3.64 -29.72 19.39
N GLY A 683 -4.13 -28.51 19.17
CA GLY A 683 -5.49 -28.11 19.55
C GLY A 683 -5.58 -26.74 20.19
N PHE A 684 -6.79 -26.38 20.55
CA PHE A 684 -7.14 -25.06 21.07
C PHE A 684 -7.84 -25.22 22.42
N GLY A 685 -7.81 -24.19 23.27
CA GLY A 685 -8.34 -24.36 24.61
C GLY A 685 -8.37 -23.10 25.45
N PHE A 686 -8.83 -23.31 26.68
CA PHE A 686 -8.95 -22.31 27.71
C PHE A 686 -8.27 -22.77 28.98
N ASN A 687 -7.58 -21.86 29.63
CA ASN A 687 -7.18 -22.03 31.01
C ASN A 687 -8.05 -21.16 31.91
N PHE A 688 -8.56 -21.77 32.98
CA PHE A 688 -9.33 -21.12 34.02
C PHE A 688 -8.56 -21.17 35.33
N GLU A 689 -8.55 -20.08 36.07
CA GLU A 689 -8.19 -20.06 37.48
C GLU A 689 -9.39 -20.40 38.34
N PHE A 690 -9.14 -21.22 39.35
CA PHE A 690 -10.12 -21.58 40.37
C PHE A 690 -9.51 -21.32 41.73
N ASN A 691 -10.07 -20.34 42.45
CA ASN A 691 -9.67 -20.02 43.81
C ASN A 691 -10.42 -20.92 44.80
N LEU A 692 -9.68 -21.80 45.48
CA LEU A 692 -10.19 -22.71 46.48
C LEU A 692 -10.13 -22.13 47.92
N GLY A 693 -9.85 -20.84 48.05
CA GLY A 693 -9.69 -20.16 49.34
C GLY A 693 -8.27 -20.31 49.89
N SER A 694 -8.12 -20.37 51.21
CA SER A 694 -6.82 -20.60 51.87
C SER A 694 -6.83 -21.93 52.62
N LEU A 695 -5.66 -22.54 52.80
CA LEU A 695 -5.49 -23.73 53.65
C LEU A 695 -5.42 -23.37 55.15
N GLY A 696 -5.93 -22.20 55.52
CA GLY A 696 -5.89 -21.65 56.88
C GLY A 696 -4.46 -21.41 57.38
N ALA A 697 -4.23 -21.63 58.68
CA ALA A 697 -2.94 -21.42 59.33
C ALA A 697 -1.80 -22.31 58.78
N LEU A 698 -2.10 -23.30 57.93
CA LEU A 698 -1.14 -24.25 57.40
C LEU A 698 -0.37 -23.72 56.17
N SER A 699 -0.89 -22.73 55.42
CA SER A 699 -0.20 -22.18 54.22
C SER A 699 0.24 -20.72 54.35
N GLY A 700 0.17 -20.12 55.54
CA GLY A 700 0.70 -18.76 55.78
C GLY A 700 0.02 -17.66 54.96
N SER A 701 -1.31 -17.61 54.96
CA SER A 701 -2.15 -16.63 54.22
C SER A 701 -2.10 -16.69 52.68
N ALA A 702 -1.34 -17.60 52.06
CA ALA A 702 -1.36 -17.80 50.61
C ALA A 702 -2.68 -18.44 50.15
N GLN A 703 -3.30 -17.87 49.11
CA GLN A 703 -4.48 -18.42 48.44
C GLN A 703 -4.11 -19.70 47.65
N PHE A 704 -4.99 -20.71 47.72
CA PHE A 704 -4.86 -21.96 47.00
C PHE A 704 -5.59 -21.82 45.65
N VAL A 705 -4.85 -21.35 44.64
CA VAL A 705 -5.39 -21.17 43.28
C VAL A 705 -4.95 -22.34 42.41
N VAL A 706 -5.92 -23.03 41.81
CA VAL A 706 -5.69 -24.15 40.88
C VAL A 706 -6.03 -23.71 39.46
N ASN A 707 -5.42 -24.34 38.46
CA ASN A 707 -5.70 -24.06 37.05
C ASN A 707 -6.44 -25.25 36.43
N LEU A 708 -7.59 -24.99 35.84
CA LEU A 708 -8.36 -25.94 35.05
C LEU A 708 -8.14 -25.63 33.57
N LEU A 709 -7.63 -26.60 32.82
CA LEU A 709 -7.38 -26.50 31.39
C LEU A 709 -8.40 -27.36 30.65
N ILE A 710 -9.03 -26.79 29.63
CA ILE A 710 -9.90 -27.50 28.69
C ILE A 710 -9.33 -27.28 27.30
N ILE A 711 -8.99 -28.35 26.59
CA ILE A 711 -8.49 -28.32 25.22
C ILE A 711 -9.42 -29.16 24.36
N TRP A 712 -9.69 -28.71 23.14
CA TRP A 712 -10.33 -29.49 22.09
C TRP A 712 -9.38 -29.71 20.91
N GLU A 713 -9.54 -30.85 20.25
CA GLU A 713 -8.88 -31.14 18.98
C GLU A 713 -9.84 -30.77 17.83
N PRO A 714 -9.42 -29.91 16.88
CA PRO A 714 -10.26 -29.48 15.76
C PRO A 714 -10.60 -30.65 14.82
N ASN A 715 -11.80 -30.66 14.23
CA ASN A 715 -12.18 -31.64 13.20
C ASN A 715 -11.65 -31.22 11.81
N GLN A 716 -10.33 -31.29 11.63
CA GLN A 716 -9.64 -30.70 10.47
C GLN A 716 -10.09 -31.21 9.10
N ASP A 717 -10.55 -32.48 9.02
CA ASP A 717 -10.94 -33.16 7.78
C ASP A 717 -12.39 -33.65 7.79
N GLY A 718 -13.19 -33.23 8.78
CA GLY A 718 -14.57 -33.67 8.94
C GLY A 718 -14.75 -35.13 9.38
N SER A 719 -13.67 -35.88 9.62
CA SER A 719 -13.74 -37.33 9.88
C SER A 719 -14.12 -37.69 11.32
N GLN A 720 -14.04 -36.76 12.27
CA GLN A 720 -14.36 -37.04 13.67
C GLN A 720 -15.87 -37.30 13.82
N GLU A 721 -16.23 -38.39 14.50
CA GLU A 721 -17.63 -38.74 14.81
C GLU A 721 -18.21 -37.94 15.99
N LYS A 722 -17.35 -37.34 16.81
CA LYS A 722 -17.71 -36.60 18.03
C LYS A 722 -16.59 -35.67 18.49
N ALA A 723 -16.93 -34.74 19.36
CA ALA A 723 -15.97 -33.88 20.06
C ALA A 723 -14.87 -34.67 20.78
N THR A 724 -13.61 -34.28 20.54
CA THR A 724 -12.45 -34.79 21.28
C THR A 724 -11.90 -33.69 22.18
N THR A 725 -11.92 -33.93 23.50
CA THR A 725 -11.49 -32.93 24.49
C THR A 725 -10.57 -33.53 25.55
N PHE A 726 -9.66 -32.70 26.07
CA PHE A 726 -8.85 -32.97 27.24
C PHE A 726 -9.19 -31.97 28.34
N VAL A 727 -9.39 -32.48 29.57
CA VAL A 727 -9.53 -31.65 30.76
C VAL A 727 -8.42 -31.97 31.75
N GLY A 728 -7.69 -30.95 32.16
CA GLY A 728 -6.54 -31.06 33.05
C GLY A 728 -6.67 -30.14 34.26
N LEU A 729 -6.16 -30.57 35.42
CA LEU A 729 -6.06 -29.74 36.62
C LEU A 729 -4.59 -29.62 37.04
N ARG A 730 -4.10 -28.39 37.16
CA ARG A 730 -2.78 -28.08 37.72
C ARG A 730 -2.94 -27.44 39.09
N LEU A 731 -2.31 -28.05 40.09
CA LEU A 731 -2.26 -27.52 41.45
C LEU A 731 -1.00 -26.65 41.63
N PRO A 732 -1.04 -25.64 42.51
CA PRO A 732 0.11 -24.79 42.78
C PRO A 732 1.27 -25.62 43.37
N GLY A 733 2.52 -25.30 43.05
CA GLY A 733 3.71 -25.95 43.63
C GLY A 733 4.00 -27.39 43.15
N ILE A 734 3.31 -27.90 42.13
CA ILE A 734 3.64 -29.17 41.47
C ILE A 734 4.52 -28.91 40.24
N GLY A 735 5.75 -29.45 40.27
CA GLY A 735 6.60 -29.63 39.08
C GLY A 735 6.93 -31.12 38.91
N GLY A 736 6.49 -31.73 37.81
CA GLY A 736 6.75 -33.14 37.47
C GLY A 736 5.65 -34.15 37.87
N ASP A 737 5.83 -35.41 37.48
CA ASP A 737 4.87 -36.54 37.52
C ASP A 737 4.40 -37.01 38.91
N VAL A 738 4.73 -36.32 40.00
CA VAL A 738 4.43 -36.81 41.35
C VAL A 738 3.19 -36.13 41.93
N LEU A 739 2.05 -36.83 41.82
CA LEU A 739 0.76 -36.51 42.48
C LEU A 739 0.94 -36.11 43.96
N GLY A 740 0.98 -34.80 44.22
CA GLY A 740 0.79 -34.24 45.55
C GLY A 740 1.44 -32.88 45.85
N PHE A 741 0.88 -32.16 46.82
CA PHE A 741 1.22 -30.81 47.23
C PHE A 741 2.04 -30.78 48.53
N PRO A 742 3.23 -30.14 48.58
CA PRO A 742 3.94 -29.90 49.84
C PRO A 742 3.21 -28.82 50.65
N LEU A 743 2.71 -29.17 51.84
CA LEU A 743 1.96 -28.25 52.71
C LEU A 743 2.89 -27.39 53.57
N GLN A 744 3.93 -28.01 54.16
CA GLN A 744 5.14 -27.39 54.74
C GLN A 744 6.19 -28.49 55.00
N SER A 745 7.47 -28.20 54.77
CA SER A 745 8.60 -29.10 55.10
C SER A 745 8.41 -30.55 54.58
N VAL A 746 8.17 -31.52 55.47
CA VAL A 746 8.13 -32.97 55.21
C VAL A 746 6.71 -33.53 54.98
N LEU A 747 5.70 -32.66 54.96
CA LEU A 747 4.29 -33.03 54.83
C LEU A 747 3.80 -32.82 53.38
N LYS A 748 3.34 -33.89 52.72
CA LYS A 748 2.86 -33.88 51.32
C LYS A 748 1.43 -34.43 51.22
N LEU A 749 0.47 -33.64 50.76
CA LEU A 749 -0.86 -34.14 50.40
C LEU A 749 -0.76 -34.89 49.07
N SER A 750 -1.24 -36.12 48.97
CA SER A 750 -1.28 -36.93 47.74
C SER A 750 -2.69 -37.39 47.43
N PHE A 751 -3.01 -37.65 46.17
CA PHE A 751 -4.30 -38.16 45.70
C PHE A 751 -4.09 -39.00 44.44
N LYS A 752 -5.09 -39.75 43.98
CA LYS A 752 -4.94 -40.61 42.79
C LYS A 752 -5.79 -40.20 41.59
N THR A 753 -6.97 -39.63 41.83
CA THR A 753 -7.94 -39.39 40.77
C THR A 753 -8.66 -38.09 41.04
N VAL A 754 -8.87 -37.31 39.98
CA VAL A 754 -9.69 -36.11 39.96
C VAL A 754 -10.81 -36.33 38.96
N GLU A 755 -12.05 -36.09 39.37
CA GLU A 755 -13.23 -36.21 38.53
C GLU A 755 -14.03 -34.92 38.62
N LEU A 756 -14.46 -34.38 37.49
CA LEU A 756 -15.41 -33.27 37.43
C LEU A 756 -16.74 -33.84 36.92
N LEU A 757 -17.78 -33.67 37.73
CA LEU A 757 -19.11 -34.23 37.49
C LEU A 757 -20.12 -33.10 37.38
N VAL A 758 -21.20 -33.37 36.65
CA VAL A 758 -22.39 -32.52 36.60
C VAL A 758 -23.58 -33.32 37.10
N ASP A 759 -24.44 -32.69 37.90
CA ASP A 759 -25.76 -33.18 38.23
C ASP A 759 -26.79 -32.22 37.64
N SER A 760 -27.42 -32.66 36.55
CA SER A 760 -28.50 -31.96 35.86
C SER A 760 -29.90 -32.49 36.22
N THR A 761 -29.97 -33.48 37.14
CA THR A 761 -31.22 -34.19 37.46
C THR A 761 -31.93 -33.68 38.71
N SER A 762 -31.30 -32.75 39.42
CA SER A 762 -31.84 -32.19 40.65
C SER A 762 -32.98 -31.19 40.38
N THR A 763 -34.00 -31.17 41.24
CA THR A 763 -35.07 -30.15 41.21
C THR A 763 -34.55 -28.74 41.54
N SER A 764 -33.29 -28.62 41.97
CA SER A 764 -32.63 -27.38 42.37
C SER A 764 -31.72 -26.79 41.26
N GLY A 765 -31.77 -27.35 40.04
CA GLY A 765 -30.97 -26.90 38.90
C GLY A 765 -29.64 -27.66 38.73
N THR A 766 -28.88 -27.28 37.69
CA THR A 766 -27.59 -27.88 37.32
C THR A 766 -26.50 -27.53 38.35
N ALA A 767 -25.80 -28.54 38.86
CA ALA A 767 -24.69 -28.39 39.81
C ALA A 767 -23.42 -29.09 39.32
N TYR A 768 -22.27 -28.44 39.50
CA TYR A 768 -20.95 -29.01 39.16
C TYR A 768 -20.16 -29.38 40.41
N LEU A 769 -19.50 -30.54 40.37
CA LEU A 769 -18.75 -31.09 41.50
C LEU A 769 -17.37 -31.58 41.06
N LEU A 770 -16.31 -31.05 41.68
CA LEU A 770 -14.95 -31.56 41.58
C LEU A 770 -14.68 -32.55 42.71
N LYS A 771 -14.48 -33.83 42.39
CA LYS A 771 -14.15 -34.90 43.32
C LYS A 771 -12.67 -35.25 43.23
N ILE A 772 -11.97 -35.16 44.35
CA ILE A 772 -10.58 -35.59 44.52
C ILE A 772 -10.59 -36.85 45.38
N LYS A 773 -10.19 -37.99 44.79
CA LYS A 773 -10.29 -39.30 45.43
C LYS A 773 -8.94 -39.84 45.89
N LYS A 774 -9.01 -40.68 46.94
CA LYS A 774 -7.86 -41.36 47.56
C LYS A 774 -6.83 -40.38 48.08
N VAL A 775 -7.31 -39.34 48.76
CA VAL A 775 -6.50 -38.31 49.39
C VAL A 775 -5.76 -38.90 50.59
N ALA A 776 -4.45 -38.69 50.67
CA ALA A 776 -3.60 -39.15 51.76
C ALA A 776 -2.52 -38.11 52.07
N LEU A 777 -2.34 -37.81 53.35
CA LEU A 777 -1.27 -36.97 53.86
C LEU A 777 -0.01 -37.81 54.09
N LYS A 778 1.04 -37.54 53.35
CA LYS A 778 2.34 -38.21 53.48
C LYS A 778 3.25 -37.44 54.41
N PHE A 779 3.85 -38.14 55.36
CA PHE A 779 4.90 -37.65 56.23
C PHE A 779 6.07 -38.62 56.13
N PHE A 780 7.11 -38.24 55.39
CA PHE A 780 8.16 -39.17 54.93
C PHE A 780 7.57 -40.41 54.20
N VAL A 781 7.84 -41.62 54.70
CA VAL A 781 7.35 -42.89 54.13
C VAL A 781 5.94 -43.28 54.63
N LEU A 782 5.40 -42.55 55.61
CA LEU A 782 4.08 -42.82 56.18
C LEU A 782 2.98 -42.10 55.40
N SER A 783 1.84 -42.74 55.20
CA SER A 783 0.64 -42.15 54.59
C SER A 783 -0.52 -42.18 55.59
N PHE A 784 -1.22 -41.07 55.74
CA PHE A 784 -2.35 -40.91 56.64
C PHE A 784 -3.62 -40.55 55.87
N PRO A 785 -4.76 -41.22 56.13
CA PRO A 785 -4.92 -42.35 57.05
C PRO A 785 -4.19 -43.62 56.54
N PRO A 786 -3.72 -44.51 57.45
CA PRO A 786 -2.95 -45.71 57.08
C PRO A 786 -3.79 -46.77 56.35
N SER A 787 -5.12 -46.74 56.53
CA SER A 787 -6.10 -47.54 55.80
C SER A 787 -7.39 -46.75 55.57
N GLY A 788 -8.20 -47.19 54.61
CA GLY A 788 -9.42 -46.49 54.18
C GLY A 788 -9.20 -45.55 53.00
N GLN A 789 -10.24 -44.79 52.66
CA GLN A 789 -10.22 -43.84 51.55
C GLN A 789 -10.77 -42.50 52.00
N THR A 790 -10.05 -41.43 51.68
CA THR A 790 -10.51 -40.06 51.85
C THR A 790 -10.89 -39.50 50.49
N GLU A 791 -12.05 -38.86 50.42
CA GLU A 791 -12.51 -38.11 49.25
C GLU A 791 -12.81 -36.67 49.65
N ILE A 792 -12.45 -35.73 48.78
CA ILE A 792 -12.83 -34.32 48.90
C ILE A 792 -13.76 -34.01 47.72
N VAL A 793 -14.90 -33.40 48.02
CA VAL A 793 -15.87 -32.93 47.04
C VAL A 793 -15.94 -31.41 47.15
N ILE A 794 -15.79 -30.73 46.03
CA ILE A 794 -15.84 -29.28 45.92
C ILE A 794 -16.97 -28.95 44.96
N PHE A 795 -17.84 -28.01 45.32
CA PHE A 795 -19.03 -27.68 44.55
C PHE A 795 -19.24 -26.16 44.53
N GLY A 796 -19.73 -25.66 43.40
CA GLY A 796 -20.16 -24.27 43.28
C GLY A 796 -21.59 -24.08 43.80
N ASN A 797 -22.08 -22.85 43.75
CA ASN A 797 -23.45 -22.51 44.08
C ASN A 797 -24.38 -22.90 42.91
N PRO A 798 -25.29 -23.88 43.07
CA PRO A 798 -26.24 -24.24 42.01
C PRO A 798 -27.22 -23.11 41.68
N ASP A 799 -27.46 -22.17 42.61
CA ASP A 799 -28.38 -21.05 42.43
C ASP A 799 -27.72 -19.81 41.77
N ALA A 800 -26.43 -19.89 41.41
CA ALA A 800 -25.73 -18.79 40.75
C ALA A 800 -26.27 -18.52 39.34
N THR A 801 -26.41 -17.25 38.95
CA THR A 801 -26.96 -16.87 37.64
C THR A 801 -25.92 -16.38 36.63
N ASP A 802 -24.80 -15.82 37.08
CA ASP A 802 -23.78 -15.20 36.20
C ASP A 802 -22.39 -15.82 36.42
N SER A 803 -21.63 -15.32 37.40
CA SER A 803 -20.33 -15.82 37.83
C SER A 803 -20.35 -15.92 39.35
N ASN A 804 -19.86 -17.04 39.90
CA ASN A 804 -20.02 -17.32 41.32
C ASN A 804 -18.68 -17.57 42.01
N ASP A 805 -18.29 -16.66 42.91
CA ASP A 805 -17.10 -16.82 43.74
C ASP A 805 -17.30 -17.77 44.95
N ALA A 806 -18.53 -18.21 45.22
CA ALA A 806 -18.81 -19.06 46.36
C ALA A 806 -18.39 -20.51 46.09
N VAL A 807 -17.50 -21.03 46.94
CA VAL A 807 -17.03 -22.41 46.92
C VAL A 807 -17.48 -23.14 48.18
N GLY A 808 -18.13 -24.29 48.01
CA GLY A 808 -18.42 -25.25 49.06
C GLY A 808 -17.50 -26.45 48.96
N TRP A 809 -17.10 -27.03 50.10
CA TRP A 809 -16.35 -28.29 50.10
C TRP A 809 -16.79 -29.22 51.24
N TYR A 810 -16.69 -30.52 50.99
CA TYR A 810 -16.93 -31.58 51.95
C TYR A 810 -15.83 -32.63 51.84
N ALA A 811 -15.38 -33.17 52.96
CA ALA A 811 -14.43 -34.28 52.99
C ALA A 811 -15.06 -35.49 53.69
N ALA A 812 -14.99 -36.65 53.04
CA ALA A 812 -15.48 -37.91 53.55
C ALA A 812 -14.31 -38.87 53.80
N TYR A 813 -14.35 -39.60 54.91
CA TYR A 813 -13.45 -40.71 55.18
C TYR A 813 -14.27 -42.00 55.31
N ALA A 814 -13.99 -42.96 54.44
CA ALA A 814 -14.50 -44.32 54.53
C ALA A 814 -13.43 -45.21 55.16
N LYS A 815 -13.76 -45.81 56.31
CA LYS A 815 -12.90 -46.80 56.96
C LYS A 815 -12.82 -48.04 56.06
N GLY A 816 -11.59 -48.47 55.79
CA GLY A 816 -11.29 -49.66 54.97
C GLY A 816 -11.44 -50.96 55.73
#